data_AF-A0A944KJA4-F1
#
_entry.id   AF-A0A944KJA4-F1
#
_cell.length_a   1.000
_cell.length_b   1.000
_cell.length_c   1.000
_cell.angle_alpha   90.00
_cell.angle_beta   90.00
_cell.angle_gamma   90.00
#
_symmetry.space_group_name_H-M   'P 1'
#
loop_
_entity.id
_entity.type
_entity.pdbx_description
1 polymer ?
#
loop_
_entity_poly.entity_id
_entity_poly.type
_entity_poly.pdbx_seq_one_letter_code
_entity_poly.pdbx_strand_id
1 'polypeptide(L)'
;MTLTNIAPLPLRVRPRGRETPESYSRRLLERHGERDAHRRARIRDVRESISGDLPDEELWFDHILPRLARRDLSCLQRAASVRGRHPDGSSCESCPDVLTEQWMCTACAKGASIAQYPHFRSPVCRRHRRWVGLFGDVSQQHAVDESTMKAARRLQRLKRDGRVDARFYRIVVSALTTGTGTTTDGHLEAARFVDAVNLMAMLTRMTTLPALFDPSATHTRRFEQLGALVRATVPDASNEAVRILWLYLLPTAARLRARLRGETPDDRFAHDFPLTDNVLSRFQDWFGVPGGFAEYLLASGDTIQSAFDVGIEQDRRKSEPPETLVLQAFCARGHAVNYGMSTRPRRKAPRCTSCQPKLPKPGVNDVASKYPDLAHAIDLSRNAGLTAFDINIGSSNTYVWICRNGHPFEATAASVTGTDVGCRFCKGKAVLAGYNDLHTTHPELAAEWDAANSLKISQVGSGDRAMGYWMCPEGHHEVDEARDRVARGGCGTCERASLLAASKSLVQTHPLLAEHWDRGSNGRRAPEDFTAEDRVAVWWLCENGHGVKERIDFRARRNACSKCVARTVFPGVNDVATTHPALATEWHPWKNTNAGPEHSVADATPFHWRCRVARHEIQQTVSERERAGGCPICPVADRLPGIATTSTEGLVAEGPLAV
;
A
#
# COMPACT_ATOMS: atom_id res chain seq x y z
N MET A 1 69.23 22.90 -1.47
CA MET A 1 69.55 22.36 -2.81
C MET A 1 68.56 22.93 -3.81
N THR A 2 68.95 23.43 -4.98
CA THR A 2 67.96 23.84 -6.01
C THR A 2 67.53 22.65 -6.87
N LEU A 3 66.36 22.71 -7.51
CA LEU A 3 65.88 21.69 -8.48
C LEU A 3 66.88 21.42 -9.63
N THR A 4 67.75 22.38 -9.94
CA THR A 4 68.81 22.25 -10.95
C THR A 4 70.08 21.57 -10.45
N ASN A 5 70.28 21.49 -9.13
CA ASN A 5 71.50 20.99 -8.48
C ASN A 5 71.32 19.59 -7.84
N ILE A 6 70.26 18.86 -8.19
CA ILE A 6 70.04 17.50 -7.71
C ILE A 6 70.95 16.54 -8.49
N ALA A 7 72.05 16.13 -7.85
CA ALA A 7 72.97 15.16 -8.42
C ALA A 7 72.31 13.77 -8.54
N PRO A 8 72.44 13.09 -9.69
CA PRO A 8 71.90 11.75 -9.88
C PRO A 8 72.64 10.73 -9.02
N LEU A 9 71.93 9.69 -8.59
CA LEU A 9 72.52 8.58 -7.85
C LEU A 9 73.34 7.68 -8.80
N PRO A 10 74.48 7.14 -8.35
CA PRO A 10 75.45 6.46 -9.22
C PRO A 10 74.97 5.11 -9.78
N LEU A 11 74.16 4.35 -9.04
CA LEU A 11 73.66 3.05 -9.45
C LEU A 11 72.29 3.16 -10.11
N ARG A 12 72.17 2.63 -11.32
CA ARG A 12 70.90 2.65 -12.06
C ARG A 12 69.93 1.58 -11.54
N VAL A 13 68.73 2.01 -11.13
CA VAL A 13 67.61 1.11 -10.81
C VAL A 13 66.51 1.26 -11.85
N ARG A 14 66.09 0.15 -12.48
CA ARG A 14 65.00 0.16 -13.46
C ARG A 14 63.64 -0.04 -12.78
N PRO A 15 62.63 0.79 -13.10
CA PRO A 15 61.24 0.52 -12.75
C PRO A 15 60.79 -0.86 -13.25
N ARG A 16 59.93 -1.54 -12.48
CA ARG A 16 59.25 -2.76 -12.90
C ARG A 16 57.83 -2.45 -13.38
N GLY A 17 57.25 -3.39 -14.13
CA GLY A 17 55.90 -3.23 -14.64
C GLY A 17 54.90 -3.03 -13.50
N ARG A 18 54.09 -1.96 -13.57
CA ARG A 18 53.09 -1.57 -12.56
C ARG A 18 53.65 -1.33 -11.14
N GLU A 19 54.96 -1.14 -10.99
CA GLU A 19 55.57 -0.76 -9.71
C GLU A 19 55.04 0.61 -9.24
N THR A 20 54.85 0.80 -7.94
CA THR A 20 54.45 2.11 -7.39
C THR A 20 55.65 3.06 -7.28
N PRO A 21 55.46 4.39 -7.39
CA PRO A 21 56.48 5.40 -7.13
C PRO A 21 57.15 5.22 -5.77
N GLU A 22 56.38 4.87 -4.74
CA GLU A 22 56.87 4.62 -3.37
C GLU A 22 57.81 3.40 -3.35
N SER A 23 57.41 2.30 -4.00
CA SER A 23 58.23 1.08 -4.12
C SER A 23 59.53 1.35 -4.88
N TYR A 24 59.43 2.06 -6.01
CA TYR A 24 60.58 2.41 -6.82
C TYR A 24 61.54 3.34 -6.07
N SER A 25 61.01 4.37 -5.42
CA SER A 25 61.74 5.31 -4.59
C SER A 25 62.50 4.57 -3.49
N ARG A 26 61.83 3.70 -2.73
CA ARG A 26 62.44 2.90 -1.67
C ARG A 26 63.60 2.07 -2.21
N ARG A 27 63.38 1.32 -3.29
CA ARG A 27 64.43 0.49 -3.92
C ARG A 27 65.60 1.31 -4.46
N LEU A 28 65.34 2.48 -5.03
CA LEU A 28 66.39 3.36 -5.51
C LEU A 28 67.25 3.83 -4.33
N LEU A 29 66.64 4.29 -3.24
CA LEU A 29 67.35 4.77 -2.06
C LEU A 29 68.11 3.64 -1.34
N GLU A 30 67.47 2.50 -1.09
CA GLU A 30 68.08 1.33 -0.44
C GLU A 30 69.30 0.83 -1.22
N ARG A 31 69.24 0.84 -2.55
CA ARG A 31 70.38 0.44 -3.41
C ARG A 31 71.62 1.32 -3.18
N HIS A 32 71.45 2.52 -2.64
CA HIS A 32 72.50 3.49 -2.33
C HIS A 32 72.76 3.65 -0.82
N GLY A 33 72.16 2.80 0.03
CA GLY A 33 72.26 2.93 1.48
C GLY A 33 71.49 4.13 2.05
N GLU A 34 70.63 4.77 1.24
CA GLU A 34 69.81 5.88 1.70
C GLU A 34 68.53 5.37 2.38
N ARG A 35 68.23 5.94 3.55
CA ARG A 35 66.96 5.79 4.30
C ARG A 35 65.97 6.90 3.98
N ASP A 36 64.71 6.73 4.38
CA ASP A 36 63.64 7.75 4.21
C ASP A 36 63.95 9.11 4.85
N ALA A 37 64.84 9.15 5.86
CA ALA A 37 65.36 10.41 6.40
C ALA A 37 66.08 11.28 5.36
N HIS A 38 66.82 10.66 4.41
CA HIS A 38 67.48 11.39 3.32
C HIS A 38 66.47 11.91 2.31
N ARG A 39 65.39 11.16 2.04
CA ARG A 39 64.25 11.64 1.24
C ARG A 39 63.68 12.92 1.84
N ARG A 40 63.34 12.89 3.14
CA ARG A 40 62.78 14.06 3.84
C ARG A 40 63.74 15.25 3.86
N ALA A 41 65.04 15.01 4.06
CA ALA A 41 66.06 16.07 4.00
C ALA A 41 66.10 16.73 2.61
N ARG A 42 66.14 15.94 1.52
CA ARG A 42 66.13 16.46 0.15
C ARG A 42 64.86 17.26 -0.17
N ILE A 43 63.69 16.80 0.29
CA ILE A 43 62.41 17.53 0.11
C ILE A 43 62.49 18.90 0.79
N ARG A 44 62.95 18.96 2.04
CA ARG A 44 63.15 20.21 2.78
C ARG A 44 64.13 21.15 2.08
N ASP A 45 65.30 20.63 1.72
CA ASP A 45 66.37 21.41 1.08
C ASP A 45 65.94 22.00 -0.28
N VAL A 46 65.05 21.32 -1.00
CA VAL A 46 64.47 21.79 -2.26
C VAL A 46 63.31 22.76 -2.02
N ARG A 47 62.49 22.52 -1.00
CA ARG A 47 61.39 23.42 -0.63
C ARG A 47 61.87 24.82 -0.28
N GLU A 48 63.02 24.93 0.38
CA GLU A 48 63.67 26.22 0.67
C GLU A 48 64.09 26.99 -0.61
N SER A 49 64.10 26.35 -1.77
CA SER A 49 64.60 26.91 -3.04
C SER A 49 63.52 27.17 -4.11
N ILE A 50 62.27 26.81 -3.84
CA ILE A 50 61.15 26.96 -4.79
C ILE A 50 60.12 27.95 -4.24
N SER A 51 59.54 28.76 -5.12
CA SER A 51 58.42 29.64 -4.79
C SER A 51 57.11 28.93 -5.15
N GLY A 52 56.40 28.39 -4.15
CA GLY A 52 55.10 27.72 -4.35
C GLY A 52 54.80 26.67 -3.28
N ASP A 53 53.52 26.43 -3.02
CA ASP A 53 53.04 25.44 -2.03
C ASP A 53 52.71 24.10 -2.72
N LEU A 54 53.75 23.40 -3.18
CA LEU A 54 53.60 22.05 -3.74
C LEU A 54 53.63 21.01 -2.62
N PRO A 55 52.71 20.02 -2.59
CA PRO A 55 52.76 18.91 -1.64
C PRO A 55 54.09 18.14 -1.71
N ASP A 56 54.56 17.62 -0.56
CA ASP A 56 55.84 16.88 -0.46
C ASP A 56 55.91 15.69 -1.42
N GLU A 57 54.78 15.01 -1.64
CA GLU A 57 54.70 13.86 -2.54
C GLU A 57 54.88 14.26 -4.00
N GLU A 58 54.19 15.31 -4.45
CA GLU A 58 54.33 15.85 -5.81
C GLU A 58 55.76 16.35 -6.04
N LEU A 59 56.30 17.12 -5.09
CA LEU A 59 57.67 17.60 -5.14
C LEU A 59 58.68 16.44 -5.23
N TRP A 60 58.45 15.36 -4.47
CA TRP A 60 59.31 14.19 -4.49
C TRP A 60 59.20 13.40 -5.79
N PHE A 61 58.00 12.95 -6.16
CA PHE A 61 57.81 12.00 -7.26
C PHE A 61 57.97 12.62 -8.64
N ASP A 62 57.60 13.90 -8.81
CA ASP A 62 57.55 14.52 -10.13
C ASP A 62 58.80 15.35 -10.41
N HIS A 63 59.46 15.85 -9.36
CA HIS A 63 60.61 16.73 -9.52
C HIS A 63 61.92 16.11 -9.01
N ILE A 64 61.98 15.57 -7.79
CA ILE A 64 63.24 15.10 -7.20
C ILE A 64 63.63 13.71 -7.71
N LEU A 65 62.72 12.74 -7.62
CA LEU A 65 62.98 11.33 -7.90
C LEU A 65 63.43 11.06 -9.35
N PRO A 66 62.84 11.67 -10.41
CA PRO A 66 63.30 11.47 -11.79
C PRO A 66 64.73 11.96 -12.03
N ARG A 67 65.13 13.04 -11.33
CA ARG A 67 66.50 13.59 -11.38
C ARG A 67 67.48 12.68 -10.66
N LEU A 68 67.13 12.18 -9.47
CA LEU A 68 67.93 11.17 -8.74
C LEU A 68 68.11 9.89 -9.56
N ALA A 69 67.05 9.42 -10.21
CA ALA A 69 67.07 8.22 -11.05
C ALA A 69 67.76 8.43 -12.42
N ARG A 70 67.98 9.69 -12.83
CA ARG A 70 68.43 10.09 -14.16
C ARG A 70 67.61 9.43 -15.26
N ARG A 71 66.27 9.44 -15.12
CA ARG A 71 65.35 8.78 -16.04
C ARG A 71 63.97 9.41 -16.01
N ASP A 72 63.28 9.36 -17.15
CA ASP A 72 61.83 9.56 -17.19
C ASP A 72 61.11 8.43 -16.42
N LEU A 73 60.28 8.82 -15.45
CA LEU A 73 59.49 7.96 -14.58
C LEU A 73 57.99 8.05 -14.86
N SER A 74 57.58 8.65 -15.98
CA SER A 74 56.19 8.69 -16.45
C SER A 74 55.52 7.32 -16.51
N CYS A 75 56.30 6.24 -16.66
CA CYS A 75 55.80 4.86 -16.62
C CYS A 75 55.26 4.42 -15.25
N LEU A 76 55.68 5.07 -14.16
CA LEU A 76 55.15 4.88 -12.81
C LEU A 76 53.86 5.71 -12.61
N GLN A 77 53.82 6.92 -13.16
CA GLN A 77 52.64 7.81 -13.13
C GLN A 77 51.47 7.29 -13.98
N ARG A 78 51.71 6.66 -15.13
CA ARG A 78 50.66 6.00 -15.96
C ARG A 78 49.99 4.82 -15.26
N ALA A 79 50.59 4.30 -14.18
CA ALA A 79 49.98 3.30 -13.34
C ALA A 79 49.23 3.92 -12.13
N ALA A 80 49.53 5.19 -11.79
CA ALA A 80 48.90 6.00 -10.75
C ALA A 80 47.65 6.76 -11.24
N SER A 81 47.67 7.23 -12.50
CA SER A 81 46.61 8.06 -13.06
C SER A 81 45.32 7.26 -13.21
N VAL A 82 44.39 7.53 -12.30
CA VAL A 82 42.95 7.30 -12.36
C VAL A 82 42.44 7.16 -13.80
N ARG A 83 41.75 6.03 -14.10
CA ARG A 83 41.21 5.62 -15.42
C ARG A 83 42.19 4.99 -16.42
N GLY A 84 43.06 4.09 -15.95
CA GLY A 84 43.85 3.24 -16.83
C GLY A 84 42.97 2.40 -17.77
N ARG A 85 42.93 2.76 -19.06
CA ARG A 85 42.41 1.86 -20.11
C ARG A 85 43.37 0.68 -20.28
N HIS A 86 42.81 -0.51 -20.23
CA HIS A 86 43.48 -1.74 -20.59
C HIS A 86 43.88 -1.72 -22.08
N PRO A 87 44.90 -2.51 -22.49
CA PRO A 87 45.26 -2.66 -23.91
C PRO A 87 44.13 -3.19 -24.81
N ASP A 88 43.09 -3.77 -24.22
CA ASP A 88 41.87 -4.26 -24.88
C ASP A 88 40.74 -3.21 -24.93
N GLY A 89 41.00 -1.97 -24.51
CA GLY A 89 40.03 -0.87 -24.52
C GLY A 89 39.10 -0.82 -23.31
N SER A 90 39.13 -1.81 -22.40
CA SER A 90 38.31 -1.77 -21.18
C SER A 90 38.88 -0.78 -20.15
N SER A 91 38.03 -0.02 -19.46
CA SER A 91 38.44 0.80 -18.31
C SER A 91 38.08 0.06 -17.03
N CYS A 92 39.07 -0.27 -16.20
CA CYS A 92 38.78 -0.72 -14.84
C CYS A 92 38.64 0.54 -13.98
N GLU A 93 37.42 1.08 -13.90
CA GLU A 93 37.13 2.20 -13.00
C GLU A 93 37.18 1.77 -11.52
N SER A 94 37.26 0.47 -11.23
CA SER A 94 37.02 -0.09 -9.88
C SER A 94 38.15 -0.93 -9.29
N CYS A 95 39.26 -1.23 -9.98
CA CYS A 95 40.30 -2.08 -9.36
C CYS A 95 40.94 -1.45 -8.12
N PRO A 96 41.21 -0.13 -8.06
CA PRO A 96 41.68 0.51 -6.83
C PRO A 96 40.63 0.51 -5.71
N ASP A 97 39.34 0.50 -6.05
CA ASP A 97 38.24 0.42 -5.07
C ASP A 97 37.99 -1.01 -4.57
N VAL A 98 38.44 -2.03 -5.33
CA VAL A 98 38.10 -3.44 -5.11
C VAL A 98 39.29 -4.27 -4.62
N LEU A 99 40.50 -3.98 -5.11
CA LEU A 99 41.71 -4.73 -4.83
C LEU A 99 42.62 -3.94 -3.88
N THR A 100 43.40 -4.66 -3.07
CA THR A 100 44.34 -4.05 -2.12
C THR A 100 45.73 -3.89 -2.75
N GLU A 101 46.71 -3.42 -1.95
CA GLU A 101 48.11 -3.37 -2.35
C GLU A 101 48.60 -4.76 -2.80
N GLN A 102 49.28 -4.81 -3.95
CA GLN A 102 49.75 -6.06 -4.55
C GLN A 102 51.25 -6.12 -4.63
N TRP A 103 51.79 -7.33 -4.63
CA TRP A 103 53.23 -7.57 -4.63
C TRP A 103 53.67 -8.33 -5.87
N MET A 104 54.81 -7.93 -6.44
CA MET A 104 55.45 -8.70 -7.50
C MET A 104 55.93 -10.04 -6.94
N CYS A 105 55.94 -11.09 -7.77
CA CYS A 105 56.56 -12.36 -7.40
C CYS A 105 58.01 -12.16 -6.96
N THR A 106 58.36 -12.60 -5.75
CA THR A 106 59.70 -12.45 -5.17
C THR A 106 60.78 -13.10 -6.05
N ALA A 107 60.47 -14.22 -6.71
CA ALA A 107 61.39 -14.85 -7.68
C ALA A 107 61.60 -13.98 -8.93
N CYS A 108 60.55 -13.35 -9.47
CA CYS A 108 60.70 -12.38 -10.58
C CYS A 108 61.49 -11.14 -10.13
N ALA A 109 61.29 -10.72 -8.89
CA ALA A 109 61.91 -9.55 -8.28
C ALA A 109 63.35 -9.80 -7.79
N LYS A 110 63.86 -11.04 -7.92
CA LYS A 110 65.17 -11.46 -7.39
C LYS A 110 65.30 -11.20 -5.87
N GLY A 111 64.26 -11.54 -5.12
CA GLY A 111 64.20 -11.41 -3.67
C GLY A 111 63.67 -10.06 -3.15
N ALA A 112 63.52 -9.04 -4.01
CA ALA A 112 63.01 -7.74 -3.59
C ALA A 112 61.48 -7.74 -3.39
N SER A 113 61.01 -7.02 -2.37
CA SER A 113 59.58 -6.71 -2.16
C SER A 113 59.19 -5.50 -3.01
N ILE A 114 58.54 -5.75 -4.14
CA ILE A 114 58.15 -4.71 -5.10
C ILE A 114 56.63 -4.55 -5.04
N ALA A 115 56.16 -3.44 -4.48
CA ALA A 115 54.74 -3.11 -4.46
C ALA A 115 54.29 -2.64 -5.84
N GLN A 116 53.08 -3.04 -6.21
CA GLN A 116 52.46 -2.78 -7.50
C GLN A 116 51.08 -2.18 -7.31
N TYR A 117 50.70 -1.30 -8.23
CA TYR A 117 49.34 -0.77 -8.27
C TYR A 117 48.31 -1.89 -8.32
N PRO A 118 47.18 -1.78 -7.61
CA PRO A 118 46.15 -2.81 -7.62
C PRO A 118 45.65 -3.09 -9.04
N HIS A 119 45.76 -4.34 -9.49
CA HIS A 119 45.31 -4.74 -10.82
C HIS A 119 44.82 -6.17 -10.85
N PHE A 120 43.77 -6.42 -11.64
CA PHE A 120 43.24 -7.77 -11.75
C PHE A 120 44.10 -8.63 -12.68
N ARG A 121 44.96 -9.47 -12.09
CA ARG A 121 45.73 -10.51 -12.78
C ARG A 121 45.52 -11.85 -12.11
N SER A 122 46.13 -12.90 -12.65
CA SER A 122 46.20 -14.16 -11.92
C SER A 122 46.98 -13.95 -10.60
N PRO A 123 46.47 -14.41 -9.44
CA PRO A 123 47.19 -14.44 -8.17
C PRO A 123 48.33 -15.48 -8.17
N VAL A 124 48.68 -16.04 -9.33
CA VAL A 124 49.72 -17.05 -9.50
C VAL A 124 50.71 -16.56 -10.55
N CYS A 125 51.98 -16.47 -10.15
CA CYS A 125 53.09 -16.28 -11.06
C CYS A 125 53.34 -17.56 -11.86
N ARG A 126 52.83 -17.63 -13.09
CA ARG A 126 52.98 -18.81 -13.96
C ARG A 126 54.43 -19.15 -14.31
N ARG A 127 55.32 -18.15 -14.36
CA ARG A 127 56.74 -18.34 -14.69
C ARG A 127 57.48 -19.12 -13.60
N HIS A 128 57.17 -18.84 -12.34
CA HIS A 128 57.86 -19.43 -11.19
C HIS A 128 56.99 -20.43 -10.42
N ARG A 129 55.74 -20.65 -10.86
CA ARG A 129 54.74 -21.49 -10.18
C ARG A 129 54.61 -21.11 -8.71
N ARG A 130 54.36 -19.82 -8.45
CA ARG A 130 54.24 -19.26 -7.10
C ARG A 130 52.95 -18.50 -6.90
N TRP A 131 52.34 -18.65 -5.74
CA TRP A 131 51.28 -17.77 -5.26
C TRP A 131 51.84 -16.37 -5.05
N VAL A 132 51.12 -15.37 -5.53
CA VAL A 132 51.38 -13.94 -5.29
C VAL A 132 50.21 -13.24 -4.62
N GLY A 133 49.00 -13.81 -4.68
CA GLY A 133 47.79 -13.22 -4.12
C GLY A 133 47.29 -11.97 -4.85
N LEU A 134 46.03 -11.63 -4.60
CA LEU A 134 45.45 -10.32 -4.90
C LEU A 134 45.10 -9.54 -3.63
N PHE A 135 44.97 -10.21 -2.49
CA PHE A 135 44.61 -9.61 -1.20
C PHE A 135 45.64 -9.84 -0.08
N GLY A 136 46.62 -10.73 -0.31
CA GLY A 136 47.65 -11.10 0.65
C GLY A 136 48.94 -10.28 0.57
N ASP A 137 49.78 -10.44 1.59
CA ASP A 137 51.10 -9.79 1.68
C ASP A 137 52.22 -10.60 1.00
N VAL A 138 53.43 -10.03 0.97
CA VAL A 138 54.61 -10.67 0.37
C VAL A 138 55.07 -11.95 1.08
N SER A 139 54.81 -12.09 2.39
CA SER A 139 55.17 -13.27 3.19
C SER A 139 54.33 -14.49 2.83
N GLN A 140 53.12 -14.27 2.31
CA GLN A 140 52.20 -15.33 1.88
C GLN A 140 52.60 -15.97 0.54
N GLN A 141 53.64 -15.48 -0.14
CA GLN A 141 54.08 -16.06 -1.41
C GLN A 141 54.76 -17.42 -1.22
N HIS A 142 54.15 -18.48 -1.75
CA HIS A 142 54.64 -19.86 -1.68
C HIS A 142 54.60 -20.54 -3.05
N ALA A 143 55.23 -21.71 -3.18
CA ALA A 143 55.14 -22.53 -4.40
C ALA A 143 53.74 -23.15 -4.53
N VAL A 144 53.22 -23.27 -5.75
CA VAL A 144 51.89 -23.82 -6.01
C VAL A 144 51.93 -25.10 -6.84
N ASP A 145 50.90 -25.92 -6.65
CA ASP A 145 50.72 -27.20 -7.32
C ASP A 145 50.15 -27.06 -8.75
N GLU A 146 49.93 -28.19 -9.43
CA GLU A 146 49.40 -28.20 -10.79
C GLU A 146 47.91 -27.82 -10.86
N SER A 147 47.12 -28.11 -9.81
CA SER A 147 45.71 -27.76 -9.78
C SER A 147 45.51 -26.23 -9.76
N THR A 148 46.29 -25.54 -8.93
CA THR A 148 46.35 -24.07 -8.86
C THR A 148 46.82 -23.46 -10.17
N MET A 149 47.81 -24.08 -10.84
CA MET A 149 48.27 -23.64 -12.16
C MET A 149 47.23 -23.85 -13.27
N LYS A 150 46.40 -24.89 -13.20
CA LYS A 150 45.26 -25.08 -14.10
C LYS A 150 44.18 -24.01 -13.86
N ALA A 151 43.86 -23.73 -12.59
CA ALA A 151 42.92 -22.66 -12.22
C ALA A 151 43.41 -21.28 -12.69
N ALA A 152 44.70 -20.97 -12.54
CA ALA A 152 45.31 -19.74 -13.04
C ALA A 152 45.15 -19.56 -14.56
N ARG A 153 45.37 -20.62 -15.34
CA ARG A 153 45.13 -20.62 -16.80
C ARG A 153 43.65 -20.43 -17.13
N ARG A 154 42.75 -21.05 -16.37
CA ARG A 154 41.30 -20.92 -16.55
C ARG A 154 40.83 -19.49 -16.27
N LEU A 155 41.27 -18.88 -15.17
CA LEU A 155 40.98 -17.49 -14.84
C LEU A 155 41.41 -16.53 -15.94
N GLN A 156 42.61 -16.73 -16.50
CA GLN A 156 43.10 -15.90 -17.61
C GLN A 156 42.22 -16.02 -18.86
N ARG A 157 41.72 -17.22 -19.19
CA ARG A 157 40.77 -17.41 -20.30
C ARG A 157 39.45 -16.71 -20.03
N LEU A 158 38.85 -16.94 -18.86
CA LEU A 158 37.59 -16.29 -18.47
C LEU A 158 37.68 -14.76 -18.54
N LYS A 159 38.79 -14.19 -18.07
CA LYS A 159 39.04 -12.75 -18.12
C LYS A 159 39.15 -12.26 -19.57
N ARG A 160 39.95 -12.93 -20.40
CA ARG A 160 40.12 -12.58 -21.82
C ARG A 160 38.79 -12.63 -22.57
N ASP A 161 37.94 -13.60 -22.24
CA ASP A 161 36.62 -13.77 -22.85
C ASP A 161 35.58 -12.81 -22.25
N GLY A 162 35.97 -11.88 -21.36
CA GLY A 162 35.10 -10.88 -20.74
C GLY A 162 34.08 -11.43 -19.74
N ARG A 163 34.25 -12.66 -19.28
CA ARG A 163 33.28 -13.36 -18.42
C ARG A 163 33.44 -13.06 -16.93
N VAL A 164 34.62 -12.59 -16.52
CA VAL A 164 34.95 -12.32 -15.12
C VAL A 164 35.80 -11.06 -15.02
N ASP A 165 35.65 -10.34 -13.91
CA ASP A 165 36.39 -9.14 -13.59
C ASP A 165 36.90 -9.18 -12.13
N ALA A 166 37.57 -8.11 -11.70
CA ALA A 166 38.12 -7.98 -10.36
C ALA A 166 37.05 -8.10 -9.26
N ARG A 167 35.88 -7.52 -9.54
CA ARG A 167 34.77 -7.42 -8.60
C ARG A 167 34.14 -8.77 -8.37
N PHE A 168 33.89 -9.52 -9.44
CA PHE A 168 33.35 -10.86 -9.35
C PHE A 168 34.29 -11.78 -8.57
N TYR A 169 35.59 -11.69 -8.86
CA TYR A 169 36.60 -12.46 -8.12
C TYR A 169 36.57 -12.14 -6.62
N ARG A 170 36.59 -10.85 -6.24
CA ARG A 170 36.51 -10.45 -4.82
C ARG A 170 35.27 -11.03 -4.15
N ILE A 171 34.10 -10.89 -4.75
CA ILE A 171 32.83 -11.36 -4.19
C ILE A 171 32.86 -12.87 -3.96
N VAL A 172 33.32 -13.66 -4.94
CA VAL A 172 33.38 -15.12 -4.80
C VAL A 172 34.38 -15.53 -3.72
N VAL A 173 35.56 -14.90 -3.67
CA VAL A 173 36.55 -15.22 -2.63
C VAL A 173 36.05 -14.82 -1.25
N SER A 174 35.47 -13.63 -1.09
CA SER A 174 34.89 -13.18 0.18
C SER A 174 33.76 -14.09 0.66
N ALA A 175 32.87 -14.51 -0.26
CA ALA A 175 31.82 -15.49 0.03
C ALA A 175 32.37 -16.82 0.57
N LEU A 176 33.49 -17.30 0.01
CA LEU A 176 34.12 -18.57 0.39
C LEU A 176 35.06 -18.49 1.61
N THR A 177 35.50 -17.29 2.00
CA THR A 177 36.51 -17.10 3.06
C THR A 177 35.90 -16.52 4.32
N THR A 178 35.42 -15.28 4.26
CA THR A 178 34.89 -14.55 5.42
C THR A 178 33.39 -14.75 5.62
N GLY A 179 32.69 -15.30 4.62
CA GLY A 179 31.24 -15.34 4.61
C GLY A 179 30.62 -13.93 4.53
N THR A 180 31.40 -12.93 4.11
CA THR A 180 30.93 -11.57 3.83
C THR A 180 31.09 -11.27 2.35
N GLY A 181 30.40 -10.25 1.84
CA GLY A 181 30.61 -9.77 0.46
C GLY A 181 31.64 -8.63 0.35
N THR A 182 32.16 -8.14 1.48
CA THR A 182 32.97 -6.91 1.53
C THR A 182 34.43 -7.13 1.86
N THR A 183 34.73 -8.06 2.76
CA THR A 183 36.09 -8.27 3.26
C THR A 183 36.63 -9.58 2.74
N THR A 184 37.89 -9.57 2.31
CA THR A 184 38.57 -10.78 1.87
C THR A 184 39.70 -11.06 2.85
N ASP A 185 39.80 -12.31 3.30
CA ASP A 185 40.96 -12.76 4.05
C ASP A 185 42.04 -13.22 3.06
N GLY A 186 43.11 -12.44 2.94
CA GLY A 186 44.23 -12.73 2.05
C GLY A 186 44.92 -14.06 2.36
N HIS A 187 44.94 -14.48 3.64
CA HIS A 187 45.55 -15.76 4.03
C HIS A 187 44.72 -16.96 3.55
N LEU A 188 43.40 -16.81 3.49
CA LEU A 188 42.49 -17.85 3.00
C LEU A 188 42.24 -17.78 1.48
N GLU A 189 42.64 -16.68 0.82
CA GLU A 189 42.50 -16.50 -0.63
C GLU A 189 43.14 -17.68 -1.39
N ALA A 190 44.36 -18.06 -1.00
CA ALA A 190 45.10 -19.15 -1.64
C ALA A 190 44.36 -20.49 -1.55
N ALA A 191 43.81 -20.79 -0.37
CA ALA A 191 43.09 -22.04 -0.12
C ALA A 191 41.80 -22.15 -0.94
N ARG A 192 41.10 -21.03 -1.15
CA ARG A 192 39.83 -20.97 -1.89
C ARG A 192 39.97 -20.62 -3.37
N PHE A 193 41.19 -20.42 -3.88
CA PHE A 193 41.41 -19.94 -5.24
C PHE A 193 40.84 -20.87 -6.32
N VAL A 194 41.11 -22.18 -6.20
CA VAL A 194 40.65 -23.17 -7.19
C VAL A 194 39.12 -23.22 -7.20
N ASP A 195 38.51 -23.26 -6.03
CA ASP A 195 37.05 -23.23 -5.82
C ASP A 195 36.43 -21.96 -6.41
N ALA A 196 37.01 -20.79 -6.12
CA ALA A 196 36.55 -19.52 -6.64
C ALA A 196 36.57 -19.47 -8.17
N VAL A 197 37.64 -19.95 -8.79
CA VAL A 197 37.75 -20.03 -10.25
C VAL A 197 36.72 -20.99 -10.83
N ASN A 198 36.47 -22.13 -10.18
CA ASN A 198 35.47 -23.09 -10.63
C ASN A 198 34.04 -22.54 -10.51
N LEU A 199 33.72 -21.86 -9.42
CA LEU A 199 32.43 -21.19 -9.22
C LEU A 199 32.20 -20.09 -10.26
N MET A 200 33.15 -19.17 -10.44
CA MET A 200 33.02 -18.13 -11.46
C MET A 200 32.84 -18.74 -12.86
N ALA A 201 33.58 -19.82 -13.16
CA ALA A 201 33.45 -20.49 -14.44
C ALA A 201 32.10 -21.17 -14.62
N MET A 202 31.50 -21.70 -13.55
CA MET A 202 30.18 -22.34 -13.52
C MET A 202 29.08 -21.29 -13.68
N LEU A 203 29.09 -20.24 -12.87
CA LEU A 203 28.09 -19.17 -12.88
C LEU A 203 28.02 -18.45 -14.23
N THR A 204 29.15 -18.33 -14.93
CA THR A 204 29.21 -17.64 -16.23
C THR A 204 28.99 -18.55 -17.43
N ARG A 205 28.57 -19.82 -17.25
CA ARG A 205 28.31 -20.72 -18.40
C ARG A 205 27.03 -20.30 -19.10
N MET A 206 27.05 -20.41 -20.43
CA MET A 206 25.89 -20.15 -21.29
C MET A 206 24.73 -21.11 -21.07
N THR A 207 24.93 -22.22 -20.38
CA THR A 207 23.87 -23.13 -19.96
C THR A 207 23.32 -22.82 -18.56
N THR A 208 24.18 -22.31 -17.68
CA THR A 208 23.82 -22.05 -16.27
C THR A 208 23.00 -20.79 -16.11
N LEU A 209 23.42 -19.67 -16.70
CA LEU A 209 22.69 -18.40 -16.57
C LEU A 209 21.24 -18.49 -17.06
N PRO A 210 20.93 -19.07 -18.25
CA PRO A 210 19.54 -19.17 -18.71
C PRO A 210 18.67 -20.02 -17.78
N ALA A 211 19.21 -21.11 -17.23
CA ALA A 211 18.48 -21.96 -16.31
C ALA A 211 18.21 -21.24 -14.98
N LEU A 212 19.20 -20.50 -14.47
CA LEU A 212 19.08 -19.77 -13.21
C LEU A 212 18.14 -18.57 -13.31
N PHE A 213 17.99 -17.98 -14.50
CA PHE A 213 17.11 -16.83 -14.75
C PHE A 213 15.88 -17.19 -15.60
N ASP A 214 15.47 -18.46 -15.62
CA ASP A 214 14.27 -18.89 -16.34
C ASP A 214 13.02 -18.18 -15.77
N PRO A 215 12.35 -17.30 -16.54
CA PRO A 215 11.23 -16.47 -16.09
C PRO A 215 10.05 -17.30 -15.57
N SER A 216 9.88 -18.56 -16.00
CA SER A 216 8.82 -19.46 -15.55
C SER A 216 9.01 -19.98 -14.11
N ALA A 217 10.24 -19.98 -13.58
CA ALA A 217 10.53 -20.43 -12.23
C ALA A 217 10.36 -19.29 -11.20
N THR A 218 9.92 -19.62 -9.99
CA THR A 218 9.90 -18.65 -8.87
C THR A 218 11.33 -18.32 -8.41
N HIS A 219 11.52 -17.14 -7.81
CA HIS A 219 12.84 -16.77 -7.25
C HIS A 219 13.32 -17.76 -6.19
N THR A 220 12.43 -18.29 -5.35
CA THR A 220 12.75 -19.35 -4.38
C THR A 220 13.36 -20.58 -5.06
N ARG A 221 12.73 -21.07 -6.14
CA ARG A 221 13.23 -22.24 -6.89
C ARG A 221 14.58 -21.95 -7.55
N ARG A 222 14.78 -20.74 -8.08
CA ARG A 222 16.07 -20.32 -8.64
C ARG A 222 17.16 -20.22 -7.57
N PHE A 223 16.82 -19.73 -6.38
CA PHE A 223 17.76 -19.67 -5.25
C PHE A 223 18.17 -21.07 -4.79
N GLU A 224 17.22 -22.01 -4.66
CA GLU A 224 17.50 -23.41 -4.36
C GLU A 224 18.40 -24.06 -5.42
N GLN A 225 18.12 -23.79 -6.70
CA GLN A 225 18.92 -24.26 -7.82
C GLN A 225 20.35 -23.70 -7.78
N LEU A 226 20.51 -22.40 -7.47
CA LEU A 226 21.83 -21.81 -7.26
C LEU A 226 22.57 -22.52 -6.12
N GLY A 227 21.90 -22.76 -4.99
CA GLY A 227 22.47 -23.47 -3.86
C GLY A 227 22.94 -24.88 -4.23
N ALA A 228 22.14 -25.63 -4.99
CA ALA A 228 22.52 -26.95 -5.50
C ALA A 228 23.75 -26.89 -6.43
N LEU A 229 23.80 -25.91 -7.35
CA LEU A 229 24.93 -25.73 -8.26
C LEU A 229 26.23 -25.31 -7.54
N VAL A 230 26.12 -24.43 -6.55
CA VAL A 230 27.25 -23.99 -5.72
C VAL A 230 27.80 -25.17 -4.95
N ARG A 231 26.94 -25.95 -4.24
CA ARG A 231 27.37 -27.12 -3.47
C ARG A 231 27.88 -28.27 -4.35
N ALA A 232 27.39 -28.41 -5.57
CA ALA A 232 27.95 -29.36 -6.54
C ALA A 232 29.36 -28.95 -7.02
N THR A 233 29.68 -27.65 -6.98
CA THR A 233 30.98 -27.13 -7.40
C THR A 233 31.97 -27.05 -6.24
N VAL A 234 31.48 -26.70 -5.05
CA VAL A 234 32.23 -26.51 -3.79
C VAL A 234 31.40 -27.15 -2.66
N PRO A 235 31.65 -28.44 -2.34
CA PRO A 235 30.82 -29.22 -1.43
C PRO A 235 30.66 -28.63 -0.03
N ASP A 236 31.66 -27.91 0.46
CA ASP A 236 31.69 -27.29 1.79
C ASP A 236 31.27 -25.80 1.78
N ALA A 237 30.69 -25.31 0.68
CA ALA A 237 30.19 -23.94 0.61
C ALA A 237 29.05 -23.69 1.61
N SER A 238 29.18 -22.63 2.41
CA SER A 238 28.17 -22.22 3.39
C SER A 238 26.89 -21.67 2.75
N ASN A 239 25.81 -21.64 3.52
CA ASN A 239 24.57 -20.98 3.08
C ASN A 239 24.78 -19.47 2.86
N GLU A 240 25.62 -18.83 3.67
CA GLU A 240 26.06 -17.45 3.48
C GLU A 240 26.74 -17.26 2.12
N ALA A 241 27.58 -18.19 1.68
CA ALA A 241 28.22 -18.09 0.37
C ALA A 241 27.19 -18.12 -0.76
N VAL A 242 26.20 -19.04 -0.69
CA VAL A 242 25.09 -19.11 -1.66
C VAL A 242 24.28 -17.81 -1.66
N ARG A 243 23.95 -17.30 -0.47
CA ARG A 243 23.22 -16.03 -0.29
C ARG A 243 23.97 -14.85 -0.90
N ILE A 244 25.28 -14.73 -0.68
CA ILE A 244 26.11 -13.66 -1.26
C ILE A 244 26.12 -13.74 -2.79
N LEU A 245 26.29 -14.95 -3.35
CA LEU A 245 26.27 -15.14 -4.80
C LEU A 245 24.89 -14.82 -5.40
N TRP A 246 23.80 -15.17 -4.70
CA TRP A 246 22.44 -14.81 -5.10
C TRP A 246 22.25 -13.29 -5.15
N LEU A 247 22.64 -12.59 -4.10
CA LEU A 247 22.54 -11.13 -4.05
C LEU A 247 23.43 -10.46 -5.12
N TYR A 248 24.59 -11.03 -5.44
CA TYR A 248 25.47 -10.53 -6.50
C TYR A 248 24.83 -10.61 -7.88
N LEU A 249 23.91 -11.55 -8.09
CA LEU A 249 23.21 -11.75 -9.34
C LEU A 249 21.97 -10.84 -9.52
N LEU A 250 21.62 -10.05 -8.50
CA LEU A 250 20.40 -9.23 -8.45
C LEU A 250 20.26 -8.28 -9.67
N PRO A 251 21.29 -7.51 -10.10
CA PRO A 251 21.10 -6.64 -11.27
C PRO A 251 20.88 -7.37 -12.60
N THR A 252 21.36 -8.62 -12.72
CA THR A 252 21.06 -9.45 -13.89
C THR A 252 19.57 -9.82 -13.91
N ALA A 253 19.02 -10.23 -12.76
CA ALA A 253 17.58 -10.50 -12.61
C ALA A 253 16.73 -9.25 -12.87
N ALA A 254 17.16 -8.10 -12.35
CA ALA A 254 16.50 -6.82 -12.54
C ALA A 254 16.38 -6.44 -14.02
N ARG A 255 17.49 -6.55 -14.75
CA ARG A 255 17.54 -6.20 -16.17
C ARG A 255 16.71 -7.15 -17.03
N LEU A 256 16.72 -8.44 -16.71
CA LEU A 256 15.84 -9.40 -17.38
C LEU A 256 14.38 -9.00 -17.23
N ARG A 257 13.94 -8.65 -16.02
CA ARG A 257 12.57 -8.19 -15.75
C ARG A 257 12.23 -6.90 -16.50
N ALA A 258 13.11 -5.90 -16.47
CA ALA A 258 12.93 -4.64 -17.20
C ALA A 258 12.75 -4.90 -18.71
N ARG A 259 13.62 -5.75 -19.28
CA ARG A 259 13.55 -6.10 -20.70
C ARG A 259 12.27 -6.85 -21.09
N LEU A 260 11.82 -7.79 -20.25
CA LEU A 260 10.54 -8.50 -20.42
C LEU A 260 9.32 -7.57 -20.33
N ARG A 261 9.46 -6.37 -19.75
CA ARG A 261 8.42 -5.34 -19.71
C ARG A 261 8.47 -4.35 -20.88
N GLY A 262 9.43 -4.52 -21.79
CA GLY A 262 9.68 -3.55 -22.87
C GLY A 262 10.36 -2.26 -22.39
N GLU A 263 10.89 -2.23 -21.15
CA GLU A 263 11.69 -1.11 -20.68
C GLU A 263 13.10 -1.19 -21.30
N THR A 264 13.63 -0.06 -21.76
CA THR A 264 15.03 0.05 -22.21
C THR A 264 15.91 0.41 -21.02
N PRO A 265 16.77 -0.49 -20.53
CA PRO A 265 17.65 -0.17 -19.41
C PRO A 265 18.71 0.83 -19.89
N ASP A 266 18.74 2.00 -19.25
CA ASP A 266 19.57 3.16 -19.62
C ASP A 266 21.10 2.86 -19.57
N ASP A 267 21.54 1.84 -18.82
CA ASP A 267 22.95 1.43 -18.72
C ASP A 267 23.16 -0.02 -18.19
N ARG A 268 24.36 -0.61 -18.37
CA ARG A 268 24.79 -1.89 -17.72
C ARG A 268 25.46 -1.67 -16.36
N PHE A 269 25.12 -2.52 -15.37
CA PHE A 269 25.91 -2.65 -14.14
C PHE A 269 27.19 -3.44 -14.42
N ALA A 270 28.23 -3.21 -13.62
CA ALA A 270 29.50 -3.95 -13.76
C ALA A 270 29.34 -5.48 -13.67
N HIS A 271 28.29 -5.95 -12.98
CA HIS A 271 27.99 -7.36 -12.73
C HIS A 271 26.61 -7.78 -13.28
N ASP A 272 26.09 -6.99 -14.22
CA ASP A 272 24.95 -7.38 -15.03
C ASP A 272 25.43 -8.31 -16.15
N PHE A 273 25.31 -9.62 -15.91
CA PHE A 273 25.71 -10.63 -16.86
C PHE A 273 24.76 -10.58 -18.06
N PRO A 274 25.24 -10.20 -19.27
CA PRO A 274 24.35 -10.06 -20.40
C PRO A 274 23.78 -11.42 -20.77
N LEU A 275 22.47 -11.60 -20.55
CA LEU A 275 21.72 -12.67 -21.18
C LEU A 275 21.69 -12.34 -22.68
N THR A 276 22.35 -13.15 -23.48
CA THR A 276 22.43 -12.93 -24.94
C THR A 276 21.03 -12.87 -25.55
N ASP A 277 20.86 -12.20 -26.70
CA ASP A 277 19.55 -12.15 -27.37
C ASP A 277 19.03 -13.55 -27.71
N ASN A 278 19.91 -14.53 -27.93
CA ASN A 278 19.57 -15.95 -28.10
C ASN A 278 19.04 -16.62 -26.81
N VAL A 279 19.47 -16.15 -25.64
CA VAL A 279 18.91 -16.60 -24.36
C VAL A 279 17.53 -15.97 -24.16
N LEU A 280 17.42 -14.68 -24.45
CA LEU A 280 16.18 -13.93 -24.29
C LEU A 280 15.11 -14.33 -25.30
N SER A 281 15.50 -14.75 -26.51
CA SER A 281 14.58 -15.23 -27.54
C SER A 281 13.79 -16.47 -27.10
N ARG A 282 14.34 -17.26 -26.17
CA ARG A 282 13.66 -18.44 -25.58
C ARG A 282 12.46 -18.05 -24.71
N PHE A 283 12.34 -16.78 -24.37
CA PHE A 283 11.32 -16.24 -23.49
C PHE A 283 10.46 -15.17 -24.18
N GLN A 284 10.54 -15.07 -25.52
CA GLN A 284 9.77 -14.09 -26.29
C GLN A 284 8.25 -14.26 -26.15
N ASP A 285 7.78 -15.50 -26.03
CA ASP A 285 6.35 -15.84 -25.90
C ASP A 285 5.88 -15.99 -24.45
N TRP A 286 6.67 -15.49 -23.49
CA TRP A 286 6.37 -15.68 -22.09
C TRP A 286 5.51 -14.54 -21.53
N PHE A 287 4.36 -14.90 -20.94
CA PHE A 287 3.27 -13.96 -20.65
C PHE A 287 3.27 -13.33 -19.24
N GLY A 288 4.21 -13.65 -18.33
CA GLY A 288 3.97 -13.40 -16.89
C GLY A 288 5.11 -12.83 -16.05
N VAL A 289 5.53 -11.57 -16.21
CA VAL A 289 6.61 -10.83 -15.48
C VAL A 289 7.22 -11.50 -14.21
N PRO A 290 8.55 -11.75 -14.14
CA PRO A 290 9.12 -12.58 -13.07
C PRO A 290 9.03 -11.80 -11.78
N GLY A 291 8.90 -12.44 -10.62
CA GLY A 291 8.73 -11.79 -9.31
C GLY A 291 9.52 -10.49 -9.07
N GLY A 292 8.97 -9.58 -8.27
CA GLY A 292 9.61 -8.29 -7.98
C GLY A 292 10.94 -8.40 -7.24
N PHE A 293 11.63 -7.27 -7.06
CA PHE A 293 12.87 -7.21 -6.26
C PHE A 293 12.65 -7.68 -4.81
N ALA A 294 11.49 -7.39 -4.22
CA ALA A 294 11.11 -7.89 -2.90
C ALA A 294 11.07 -9.43 -2.87
N GLU A 295 10.44 -10.07 -3.86
CA GLU A 295 10.40 -11.54 -3.97
C GLU A 295 11.79 -12.15 -4.19
N TYR A 296 12.67 -11.47 -4.92
CA TYR A 296 14.06 -11.91 -5.09
C TYR A 296 14.82 -11.93 -3.77
N LEU A 297 14.63 -10.89 -2.94
CA LEU A 297 15.25 -10.81 -1.62
C LEU A 297 14.61 -11.81 -0.63
N LEU A 298 13.29 -11.98 -0.68
CA LEU A 298 12.58 -12.98 0.12
C LEU A 298 13.07 -14.40 -0.13
N ALA A 299 13.46 -14.72 -1.37
CA ALA A 299 14.00 -16.05 -1.72
C ALA A 299 15.25 -16.42 -0.89
N SER A 300 16.08 -15.45 -0.50
CA SER A 300 17.25 -15.67 0.35
C SER A 300 17.05 -15.23 1.80
N GLY A 301 15.83 -14.84 2.20
CA GLY A 301 15.54 -14.30 3.53
C GLY A 301 16.12 -12.90 3.77
N ASP A 302 16.38 -12.14 2.69
CA ASP A 302 17.02 -10.84 2.73
C ASP A 302 16.05 -9.67 2.77
N THR A 303 16.54 -8.56 3.31
CA THR A 303 15.96 -7.22 3.18
C THR A 303 16.88 -6.36 2.31
N ILE A 304 16.40 -5.18 1.90
CA ILE A 304 17.27 -4.20 1.22
C ILE A 304 18.49 -3.87 2.07
N GLN A 305 18.30 -3.75 3.39
CA GLN A 305 19.37 -3.37 4.30
C GLN A 305 20.38 -4.50 4.47
N SER A 306 19.95 -5.75 4.64
CA SER A 306 20.89 -6.87 4.71
C SER A 306 21.63 -7.10 3.40
N ALA A 307 20.99 -6.86 2.25
CA ALA A 307 21.67 -6.87 0.95
C ALA A 307 22.73 -5.74 0.86
N PHE A 308 22.42 -4.56 1.38
CA PHE A 308 23.35 -3.43 1.48
C PHE A 308 24.53 -3.72 2.43
N ASP A 309 24.27 -4.33 3.59
CA ASP A 309 25.27 -4.61 4.63
C ASP A 309 26.29 -5.68 4.21
N VAL A 310 25.90 -6.58 3.30
CA VAL A 310 26.82 -7.54 2.64
C VAL A 310 27.75 -6.82 1.64
N GLY A 311 27.54 -5.52 1.40
CA GLY A 311 28.30 -4.66 0.50
C GLY A 311 28.42 -5.19 -0.92
N ILE A 312 27.41 -5.97 -1.32
CA ILE A 312 27.01 -6.07 -2.71
C ILE A 312 26.35 -4.72 -3.00
N GLU A 313 27.22 -3.76 -3.31
CA GLU A 313 26.83 -2.42 -3.69
C GLU A 313 25.79 -2.54 -4.82
N GLN A 314 24.55 -2.20 -4.47
CA GLN A 314 23.55 -1.76 -5.43
C GLN A 314 24.01 -0.47 -6.12
N ASP A 315 25.06 0.16 -5.57
CA ASP A 315 25.66 1.43 -5.88
C ASP A 315 26.74 1.34 -6.99
N ARG A 316 26.44 1.86 -8.17
CA ARG A 316 27.40 2.09 -9.27
C ARG A 316 27.88 3.54 -9.22
N ARG A 317 29.20 3.78 -9.26
CA ARG A 317 29.71 5.12 -9.62
C ARG A 317 29.39 5.35 -11.10
N LYS A 318 28.58 6.35 -11.40
CA LYS A 318 28.23 6.81 -12.75
C LYS A 318 28.76 8.23 -12.90
N SER A 319 29.41 8.53 -14.02
CA SER A 319 29.72 9.91 -14.37
C SER A 319 28.48 10.52 -15.05
N GLU A 320 27.94 11.58 -14.48
CA GLU A 320 26.87 12.38 -15.10
C GLU A 320 27.45 13.72 -15.57
N PRO A 321 27.11 14.18 -16.79
CA PRO A 321 27.47 15.52 -17.23
C PRO A 321 26.85 16.60 -16.32
N PRO A 322 27.60 17.63 -15.89
CA PRO A 322 29.01 17.88 -16.15
C PRO A 322 29.90 17.20 -15.10
N GLU A 323 30.55 16.09 -15.49
CA GLU A 323 31.58 15.34 -14.74
C GLU A 323 31.35 15.06 -13.24
N THR A 324 30.11 15.10 -12.76
CA THR A 324 29.79 14.73 -11.38
C THR A 324 29.71 13.21 -11.25
N LEU A 325 30.51 12.64 -10.34
CA LEU A 325 30.36 11.25 -9.96
C LEU A 325 29.13 11.11 -9.06
N VAL A 326 28.16 10.32 -9.52
CA VAL A 326 26.96 9.95 -8.77
C VAL A 326 27.00 8.47 -8.43
N LEU A 327 26.30 8.10 -7.37
CA LEU A 327 26.11 6.75 -6.89
C LEU A 327 24.71 6.28 -7.32
N GLN A 328 24.61 5.32 -8.23
CA GLN A 328 23.34 4.76 -8.73
C GLN A 328 22.97 3.49 -7.96
N ALA A 329 21.86 3.48 -7.23
CA ALA A 329 21.36 2.37 -6.40
C ALA A 329 20.02 1.80 -6.91
N PHE A 330 19.62 0.61 -6.43
CA PHE A 330 18.27 0.08 -6.60
C PHE A 330 17.44 0.19 -5.31
N CYS A 331 16.13 0.38 -5.44
CA CYS A 331 15.21 0.30 -4.30
C CYS A 331 14.58 -1.10 -4.15
N ALA A 332 13.82 -1.34 -3.07
CA ALA A 332 13.04 -2.58 -2.85
C ALA A 332 12.12 -2.97 -4.02
N ARG A 333 11.70 -1.98 -4.81
CA ARG A 333 10.81 -2.13 -5.95
C ARG A 333 11.55 -2.20 -7.29
N GLY A 334 12.87 -2.04 -7.28
CA GLY A 334 13.70 -2.16 -8.47
C GLY A 334 13.96 -0.89 -9.27
N HIS A 335 13.55 0.28 -8.78
CA HIS A 335 13.89 1.54 -9.42
C HIS A 335 15.37 1.86 -9.24
N ALA A 336 16.04 2.24 -10.33
CA ALA A 336 17.39 2.82 -10.30
C ALA A 336 17.31 4.28 -9.84
N VAL A 337 18.17 4.69 -8.90
CA VAL A 337 18.14 6.01 -8.26
C VAL A 337 19.57 6.53 -8.11
N ASN A 338 19.83 7.75 -8.59
CA ASN A 338 21.15 8.37 -8.52
C ASN A 338 21.26 9.28 -7.29
N TYR A 339 22.41 9.28 -6.65
CA TYR A 339 22.71 10.09 -5.48
C TYR A 339 24.06 10.79 -5.64
N GLY A 340 24.21 12.01 -5.09
CA GLY A 340 25.51 12.66 -4.99
C GLY A 340 26.49 11.85 -4.12
N MET A 341 27.77 11.80 -4.52
CA MET A 341 28.82 11.18 -3.71
C MET A 341 28.97 11.91 -2.36
N SER A 342 29.04 11.13 -1.27
CA SER A 342 29.34 11.60 0.08
C SER A 342 30.67 11.01 0.55
N THR A 343 31.50 11.80 1.22
CA THR A 343 32.76 11.34 1.85
C THR A 343 32.53 10.45 3.07
N ARG A 344 31.32 10.48 3.65
CA ARG A 344 30.93 9.61 4.77
C ARG A 344 30.22 8.35 4.26
N PRO A 345 30.58 7.15 4.75
CA PRO A 345 29.88 5.92 4.43
C PRO A 345 28.42 6.01 4.88
N ARG A 346 27.51 5.57 4.00
CA ARG A 346 26.08 5.57 4.29
C ARG A 346 25.77 4.49 5.31
N ARG A 347 25.09 4.88 6.39
CA ARG A 347 24.63 3.97 7.45
C ARG A 347 23.25 3.38 7.19
N LYS A 348 22.56 3.80 6.12
CA LYS A 348 21.18 3.42 5.79
C LYS A 348 21.02 3.28 4.28
N ALA A 349 20.17 2.34 3.87
CA ALA A 349 19.83 2.13 2.47
C ALA A 349 19.35 3.44 1.77
N PRO A 350 19.64 3.61 0.47
CA PRO A 350 19.33 4.85 -0.24
C PRO A 350 17.81 5.12 -0.39
N ARG A 351 17.37 6.38 -0.25
CA ARG A 351 15.95 6.77 -0.38
C ARG A 351 15.57 6.98 -1.85
N CYS A 352 14.70 6.12 -2.36
CA CYS A 352 14.23 6.17 -3.74
C CYS A 352 13.30 7.37 -3.99
N THR A 353 13.69 8.28 -4.88
CA THR A 353 12.88 9.45 -5.28
C THR A 353 11.63 9.06 -6.08
N SER A 354 11.74 8.00 -6.88
CA SER A 354 10.61 7.38 -7.60
C SER A 354 9.65 6.61 -6.68
N CYS A 355 10.03 6.38 -5.42
CA CYS A 355 9.24 5.69 -4.42
C CYS A 355 8.80 6.73 -3.38
N GLN A 356 7.59 7.27 -3.53
CA GLN A 356 7.07 8.33 -2.64
C GLN A 356 7.31 8.04 -1.13
N PRO A 357 7.49 9.07 -0.28
CA PRO A 357 8.15 8.98 1.04
C PRO A 357 7.39 8.20 2.14
N LYS A 358 6.24 7.59 1.84
CA LYS A 358 5.46 6.79 2.79
C LYS A 358 5.73 5.28 2.61
N LEU A 359 6.99 4.87 2.55
CA LEU A 359 7.30 3.44 2.52
C LEU A 359 6.90 2.77 3.85
N PRO A 360 6.36 1.54 3.79
CA PRO A 360 6.16 0.71 4.97
C PRO A 360 7.53 0.29 5.55
N LYS A 361 7.62 0.33 6.87
CA LYS A 361 8.73 -0.14 7.67
C LYS A 361 8.21 -1.30 8.53
N PRO A 362 8.69 -2.54 8.29
CA PRO A 362 8.33 -3.70 9.10
C PRO A 362 8.44 -3.41 10.60
N GLY A 363 7.38 -3.73 11.36
CA GLY A 363 7.27 -3.52 12.82
C GLY A 363 6.83 -2.11 13.24
N VAL A 364 6.86 -1.13 12.34
CA VAL A 364 6.61 0.28 12.68
C VAL A 364 5.31 0.78 12.08
N ASN A 365 5.13 0.65 10.76
CA ASN A 365 4.00 1.26 10.05
C ASN A 365 3.56 0.49 8.79
N ASP A 366 3.92 -0.79 8.68
CA ASP A 366 3.37 -1.73 7.71
C ASP A 366 2.08 -2.38 8.21
N VAL A 367 1.20 -2.77 7.28
CA VAL A 367 -0.09 -3.39 7.61
C VAL A 367 0.11 -4.73 8.32
N ALA A 368 1.05 -5.57 7.87
CA ALA A 368 1.23 -6.91 8.42
C ALA A 368 1.61 -6.92 9.90
N SER A 369 2.50 -6.03 10.32
CA SER A 369 2.98 -5.99 11.71
C SER A 369 2.00 -5.30 12.67
N LYS A 370 1.20 -4.35 12.18
CA LYS A 370 0.23 -3.62 13.02
C LYS A 370 -1.15 -4.26 13.04
N TYR A 371 -1.54 -4.92 11.96
CA TYR A 371 -2.83 -5.58 11.80
C TYR A 371 -2.67 -6.97 11.18
N PRO A 372 -2.16 -7.96 11.94
CA PRO A 372 -1.92 -9.33 11.44
C PRO A 372 -3.17 -9.99 10.84
N ASP A 373 -4.34 -9.76 11.45
CA ASP A 373 -5.62 -10.30 10.94
C ASP A 373 -5.97 -9.75 9.54
N LEU A 374 -5.52 -8.53 9.23
CA LEU A 374 -5.70 -7.91 7.93
C LEU A 374 -4.60 -8.30 6.94
N ALA A 375 -3.46 -8.81 7.43
CA ALA A 375 -2.34 -9.22 6.59
C ALA A 375 -2.72 -10.36 5.63
N HIS A 376 -3.57 -11.28 6.10
CA HIS A 376 -4.11 -12.39 5.32
C HIS A 376 -5.25 -11.98 4.40
N ALA A 377 -5.81 -10.79 4.60
CA ALA A 377 -6.93 -10.27 3.85
C ALA A 377 -6.49 -9.54 2.57
N ILE A 378 -5.24 -9.61 2.12
CA ILE A 378 -4.82 -8.95 0.89
C ILE A 378 -4.80 -9.89 -0.32
N ASP A 379 -5.39 -9.47 -1.43
CA ASP A 379 -5.34 -10.24 -2.68
C ASP A 379 -4.01 -9.99 -3.41
N LEU A 380 -3.06 -10.91 -3.25
CA LEU A 380 -1.73 -10.81 -3.87
C LEU A 380 -1.81 -10.74 -5.40
N SER A 381 -2.70 -11.53 -6.02
CA SER A 381 -2.79 -11.64 -7.48
C SER A 381 -3.27 -10.34 -8.12
N ARG A 382 -4.29 -9.71 -7.51
CA ARG A 382 -4.89 -8.46 -8.01
C ARG A 382 -4.11 -7.21 -7.62
N ASN A 383 -3.22 -7.31 -6.63
CA ASN A 383 -2.34 -6.21 -6.21
C ASN A 383 -0.90 -6.36 -6.73
N ALA A 384 -0.70 -7.03 -7.87
CA ALA A 384 0.61 -7.20 -8.49
C ALA A 384 1.71 -7.75 -7.56
N GLY A 385 1.32 -8.66 -6.65
CA GLY A 385 2.21 -9.33 -5.69
C GLY A 385 2.51 -8.55 -4.41
N LEU A 386 1.89 -7.39 -4.18
CA LEU A 386 2.09 -6.64 -2.94
C LEU A 386 1.53 -7.40 -1.73
N THR A 387 2.40 -7.67 -0.76
CA THR A 387 2.02 -8.25 0.53
C THR A 387 1.62 -7.15 1.51
N ALA A 388 1.04 -7.52 2.65
CA ALA A 388 0.74 -6.57 3.70
C ALA A 388 1.99 -5.93 4.36
N PHE A 389 3.19 -6.50 4.15
CA PHE A 389 4.45 -5.85 4.53
C PHE A 389 4.83 -4.70 3.58
N ASP A 390 4.31 -4.72 2.36
CA ASP A 390 4.59 -3.75 1.30
C ASP A 390 3.65 -2.53 1.32
N ILE A 391 2.73 -2.48 2.29
CA ILE A 391 1.71 -1.44 2.40
C ILE A 391 1.83 -0.68 3.71
N ASN A 392 1.95 0.64 3.59
CA ASN A 392 1.95 1.54 4.73
C ASN A 392 0.51 1.71 5.25
N ILE A 393 0.31 1.64 6.57
CA ILE A 393 -1.01 1.78 7.20
C ILE A 393 -1.70 3.12 6.87
N GLY A 394 -0.93 4.20 6.63
CA GLY A 394 -1.43 5.52 6.26
C GLY A 394 -1.48 5.76 4.74
N SER A 395 -1.41 4.70 3.93
CA SER A 395 -1.48 4.79 2.47
C SER A 395 -2.89 5.15 2.02
N SER A 396 -3.00 6.17 1.18
CA SER A 396 -4.22 6.59 0.49
C SER A 396 -4.43 5.88 -0.84
N ASN A 397 -3.56 4.95 -1.21
CA ASN A 397 -3.71 4.15 -2.42
C ASN A 397 -4.77 3.06 -2.20
N THR A 398 -5.52 2.74 -3.25
CA THR A 398 -6.52 1.66 -3.25
C THR A 398 -5.86 0.31 -3.50
N TYR A 399 -6.26 -0.69 -2.71
CA TYR A 399 -5.82 -2.08 -2.84
C TYR A 399 -7.04 -3.01 -2.84
N VAL A 400 -6.87 -4.22 -3.36
CA VAL A 400 -7.90 -5.27 -3.33
C VAL A 400 -7.73 -6.15 -2.10
N TRP A 401 -8.75 -6.23 -1.26
CA TRP A 401 -8.79 -6.99 -0.01
C TRP A 401 -9.79 -8.13 -0.11
N ILE A 402 -9.56 -9.23 0.60
CA ILE A 402 -10.44 -10.39 0.70
C ILE A 402 -11.01 -10.41 2.11
N CYS A 403 -12.33 -10.32 2.22
CA CYS A 403 -13.00 -10.38 3.52
C CYS A 403 -13.02 -11.81 4.10
N ARG A 404 -13.43 -11.97 5.35
CA ARG A 404 -13.56 -13.30 6.01
C ARG A 404 -14.45 -14.29 5.26
N ASN A 405 -15.41 -13.79 4.48
CA ASN A 405 -16.30 -14.61 3.65
C ASN A 405 -15.74 -14.86 2.24
N GLY A 406 -14.49 -14.47 1.95
CA GLY A 406 -13.81 -14.71 0.67
C GLY A 406 -14.05 -13.68 -0.43
N HIS A 407 -14.87 -12.64 -0.19
CA HIS A 407 -15.18 -11.66 -1.23
C HIS A 407 -14.05 -10.62 -1.43
N PRO A 408 -13.64 -10.36 -2.69
CA PRO A 408 -12.66 -9.33 -3.02
C PRO A 408 -13.32 -7.94 -3.07
N PHE A 409 -12.81 -6.95 -2.33
CA PHE A 409 -13.30 -5.57 -2.33
C PHE A 409 -12.16 -4.55 -2.38
N GLU A 410 -12.40 -3.40 -3.00
CA GLU A 410 -11.42 -2.32 -3.13
C GLU A 410 -11.54 -1.32 -1.98
N ALA A 411 -10.42 -1.01 -1.32
CA ALA A 411 -10.35 -0.01 -0.27
C ALA A 411 -8.91 0.51 -0.07
N THR A 412 -8.75 1.68 0.54
CA THR A 412 -7.42 2.21 0.90
C THR A 412 -6.91 1.59 2.19
N ALA A 413 -5.59 1.47 2.36
CA ALA A 413 -5.01 0.94 3.60
C ALA A 413 -5.46 1.75 4.83
N ALA A 414 -5.40 3.09 4.73
CA ALA A 414 -5.83 3.98 5.81
C ALA A 414 -7.29 3.79 6.22
N SER A 415 -8.18 3.55 5.26
CA SER A 415 -9.61 3.37 5.52
C SER A 415 -9.92 2.03 6.19
N VAL A 416 -9.22 0.95 5.81
CA VAL A 416 -9.44 -0.40 6.37
C VAL A 416 -8.85 -0.53 7.77
N THR A 417 -7.80 0.24 8.11
CA THR A 417 -7.23 0.27 9.46
C THR A 417 -7.91 1.26 10.41
N GLY A 418 -8.56 2.31 9.88
CA GLY A 418 -9.08 3.44 10.66
C GLY A 418 -10.58 3.43 10.94
N THR A 419 -11.36 2.60 10.25
CA THR A 419 -12.84 2.58 10.36
C THR A 419 -13.41 1.20 9.98
N ASP A 420 -14.68 0.96 10.32
CA ASP A 420 -15.52 -0.21 9.95
C ASP A 420 -15.77 -0.32 8.41
N VAL A 421 -14.70 -0.26 7.62
CA VAL A 421 -14.69 -0.51 6.17
C VAL A 421 -14.70 -2.02 5.98
N GLY A 422 -15.90 -2.58 6.12
CA GLY A 422 -16.16 -3.99 5.84
C GLY A 422 -16.56 -4.21 4.39
N CYS A 423 -16.49 -5.47 3.97
CA CYS A 423 -16.87 -5.91 2.64
C CYS A 423 -18.23 -5.36 2.21
N ARG A 424 -18.26 -4.67 1.07
CA ARG A 424 -19.48 -4.07 0.52
C ARG A 424 -20.56 -5.09 0.16
N PHE A 425 -20.16 -6.33 -0.17
CA PHE A 425 -21.08 -7.43 -0.43
C PHE A 425 -21.69 -7.95 0.87
N CYS A 426 -20.87 -8.20 1.90
CA CYS A 426 -21.38 -8.65 3.21
C CYS A 426 -22.31 -7.62 3.88
N LYS A 427 -22.08 -6.31 3.63
CA LYS A 427 -22.94 -5.23 4.14
C LYS A 427 -24.14 -4.91 3.23
N GLY A 428 -24.37 -5.67 2.16
CA GLY A 428 -25.48 -5.44 1.23
C GLY A 428 -25.43 -4.11 0.48
N LYS A 429 -24.25 -3.49 0.36
CA LYS A 429 -24.03 -2.24 -0.39
C LYS A 429 -23.66 -2.47 -1.87
N ALA A 430 -23.48 -3.72 -2.27
CA ALA A 430 -23.29 -4.16 -3.65
C ALA A 430 -23.69 -5.62 -3.79
N VAL A 431 -24.06 -6.04 -4.99
CA VAL A 431 -24.49 -7.40 -5.32
C VAL A 431 -23.33 -8.20 -5.92
N LEU A 432 -23.15 -9.42 -5.43
CA LEU A 432 -22.23 -10.44 -5.91
C LEU A 432 -23.05 -11.68 -6.25
N ALA A 433 -23.07 -12.02 -7.54
CA ALA A 433 -23.74 -13.21 -8.04
C ALA A 433 -23.20 -14.49 -7.37
N GLY A 434 -24.08 -15.38 -6.94
CA GLY A 434 -23.74 -16.59 -6.19
C GLY A 434 -23.64 -16.38 -4.67
N TYR A 435 -23.90 -15.17 -4.16
CA TYR A 435 -23.80 -14.86 -2.72
C TYR A 435 -25.01 -14.10 -2.18
N ASN A 436 -25.18 -12.85 -2.59
CA ASN A 436 -26.23 -11.95 -2.05
C ASN A 436 -27.16 -11.40 -3.13
N ASP A 437 -27.10 -11.94 -4.35
CA ASP A 437 -28.10 -11.70 -5.37
C ASP A 437 -29.42 -12.43 -5.04
N LEU A 438 -30.48 -11.99 -5.68
CA LEU A 438 -31.83 -12.46 -5.44
C LEU A 438 -32.02 -13.89 -5.94
N HIS A 439 -31.33 -14.28 -7.02
CA HIS A 439 -31.37 -15.65 -7.52
C HIS A 439 -30.77 -16.64 -6.52
N THR A 440 -29.67 -16.29 -5.84
CA THR A 440 -29.10 -17.14 -4.79
C THR A 440 -29.90 -17.10 -3.48
N THR A 441 -30.38 -15.93 -3.06
CA THR A 441 -30.99 -15.78 -1.72
C THR A 441 -32.50 -16.05 -1.68
N HIS A 442 -33.22 -15.83 -2.78
CA HIS A 442 -34.67 -15.96 -2.90
C HIS A 442 -35.05 -16.60 -4.26
N PRO A 443 -34.69 -17.87 -4.50
CA PRO A 443 -34.87 -18.52 -5.80
C PRO A 443 -36.33 -18.54 -6.27
N GLU A 444 -37.28 -18.69 -5.34
CA GLU A 444 -38.72 -18.69 -5.64
C GLU A 444 -39.17 -17.34 -6.24
N LEU A 445 -38.69 -16.22 -5.66
CA LEU A 445 -38.99 -14.87 -6.17
C LEU A 445 -38.20 -14.55 -7.43
N ALA A 446 -36.98 -15.08 -7.55
CA ALA A 446 -36.16 -14.91 -8.75
C ALA A 446 -36.81 -15.56 -9.98
N ALA A 447 -37.60 -16.62 -9.80
CA ALA A 447 -38.40 -17.23 -10.86
C ALA A 447 -39.56 -16.33 -11.34
N GLU A 448 -40.04 -15.41 -10.50
CA GLU A 448 -41.05 -14.43 -10.88
C GLU A 448 -40.48 -13.23 -11.66
N TRP A 449 -39.16 -13.06 -11.71
CA TRP A 449 -38.54 -11.90 -12.37
C TRP A 449 -38.65 -12.01 -13.89
N ASP A 450 -39.31 -11.05 -14.52
CA ASP A 450 -39.56 -11.08 -15.96
C ASP A 450 -38.26 -10.92 -16.77
N ALA A 451 -38.11 -11.71 -17.82
CA ALA A 451 -36.96 -11.66 -18.72
C ALA A 451 -36.85 -10.34 -19.52
N ALA A 452 -37.94 -9.57 -19.62
CA ALA A 452 -37.98 -8.26 -20.26
C ALA A 452 -37.29 -7.15 -19.44
N ASN A 453 -36.95 -7.42 -18.18
CA ASN A 453 -36.21 -6.47 -17.35
C ASN A 453 -34.80 -6.21 -17.89
N SER A 454 -34.34 -4.96 -17.79
CA SER A 454 -33.00 -4.57 -18.24
C SER A 454 -31.87 -5.15 -17.37
N LEU A 455 -32.16 -5.44 -16.11
CA LEU A 455 -31.23 -6.06 -15.17
C LEU A 455 -31.48 -7.57 -15.13
N LYS A 456 -30.39 -8.34 -15.12
CA LYS A 456 -30.47 -9.77 -14.82
C LYS A 456 -30.74 -9.96 -13.35
N ILE A 457 -31.51 -10.99 -13.01
CA ILE A 457 -31.87 -11.29 -11.62
C ILE A 457 -30.65 -11.54 -10.70
N SER A 458 -29.54 -12.03 -11.27
CA SER A 458 -28.25 -12.20 -10.57
C SER A 458 -27.50 -10.89 -10.26
N GLN A 459 -28.01 -9.76 -10.73
CA GLN A 459 -27.47 -8.42 -10.47
C GLN A 459 -28.32 -7.62 -9.47
N VAL A 460 -29.44 -8.18 -9.01
CA VAL A 460 -30.40 -7.54 -8.09
C VAL A 460 -30.27 -8.22 -6.73
N GLY A 461 -30.11 -7.44 -5.67
CA GLY A 461 -30.09 -7.93 -4.29
C GLY A 461 -31.45 -7.81 -3.61
N SER A 462 -31.66 -8.55 -2.51
CA SER A 462 -32.91 -8.53 -1.74
C SER A 462 -33.23 -7.19 -1.09
N GLY A 463 -32.25 -6.32 -0.89
CA GLY A 463 -32.43 -4.96 -0.34
C GLY A 463 -32.49 -3.86 -1.40
N ASP A 464 -32.39 -4.19 -2.69
CA ASP A 464 -32.28 -3.19 -3.74
C ASP A 464 -33.62 -2.52 -4.03
N ARG A 465 -33.55 -1.23 -4.38
CA ARG A 465 -34.69 -0.44 -4.88
C ARG A 465 -34.87 -0.59 -6.39
N ALA A 466 -34.39 -1.69 -6.96
CA ALA A 466 -34.46 -1.96 -8.39
C ALA A 466 -35.92 -2.23 -8.77
N MET A 467 -36.49 -1.34 -9.57
CA MET A 467 -37.83 -1.52 -10.13
C MET A 467 -37.78 -2.57 -11.23
N GLY A 468 -38.68 -3.55 -11.19
CA GLY A 468 -38.78 -4.60 -12.20
C GLY A 468 -40.21 -5.04 -12.45
N TYR A 469 -40.40 -5.67 -13.61
CA TYR A 469 -41.60 -6.41 -13.96
C TYR A 469 -41.53 -7.81 -13.34
N TRP A 470 -42.61 -8.23 -12.71
CA TRP A 470 -42.72 -9.53 -12.05
C TRP A 470 -43.98 -10.24 -12.55
N MET A 471 -43.88 -11.56 -12.68
CA MET A 471 -44.96 -12.44 -13.08
C MET A 471 -44.99 -13.63 -12.14
N CYS A 472 -46.01 -13.69 -11.29
CA CYS A 472 -46.14 -14.79 -10.34
C CYS A 472 -46.70 -16.05 -11.03
N PRO A 473 -46.60 -17.24 -10.40
CA PRO A 473 -47.13 -18.48 -10.96
C PRO A 473 -48.65 -18.47 -11.24
N GLU A 474 -49.41 -17.66 -10.49
CA GLU A 474 -50.86 -17.45 -10.68
C GLU A 474 -51.17 -16.50 -11.86
N GLY A 475 -50.15 -15.95 -12.54
CA GLY A 475 -50.30 -15.11 -13.73
C GLY A 475 -50.51 -13.62 -13.46
N HIS A 476 -50.29 -13.13 -12.23
CA HIS A 476 -50.38 -11.70 -11.94
C HIS A 476 -49.11 -10.96 -12.37
N HIS A 477 -49.29 -9.91 -13.16
CA HIS A 477 -48.23 -9.01 -13.63
C HIS A 477 -48.17 -7.77 -12.75
N GLU A 478 -47.03 -7.54 -12.09
CA GLU A 478 -46.83 -6.42 -11.18
C GLU A 478 -45.50 -5.71 -11.45
N VAL A 479 -45.47 -4.40 -11.18
CA VAL A 479 -44.25 -3.59 -11.23
C VAL A 479 -43.91 -3.21 -9.80
N ASP A 480 -42.82 -3.76 -9.28
CA ASP A 480 -42.43 -3.62 -7.88
C ASP A 480 -40.91 -3.40 -7.74
N GLU A 481 -40.50 -2.72 -6.67
CA GLU A 481 -39.11 -2.74 -6.21
C GLU A 481 -38.77 -4.12 -5.62
N ALA A 482 -37.58 -4.64 -5.92
CA ALA A 482 -37.13 -5.94 -5.40
C ALA A 482 -37.23 -6.05 -3.87
N ARG A 483 -36.78 -5.04 -3.12
CA ARG A 483 -36.91 -5.04 -1.66
C ARG A 483 -38.34 -5.11 -1.14
N ASP A 484 -39.29 -4.47 -1.84
CA ASP A 484 -40.68 -4.43 -1.40
C ASP A 484 -41.35 -5.77 -1.71
N ARG A 485 -40.99 -6.39 -2.85
CA ARG A 485 -41.37 -7.76 -3.23
C ARG A 485 -40.88 -8.79 -2.20
N VAL A 486 -39.61 -8.69 -1.80
CA VAL A 486 -39.02 -9.58 -0.78
C VAL A 486 -39.68 -9.37 0.58
N ALA A 487 -39.87 -8.12 1.02
CA ALA A 487 -40.49 -7.83 2.32
C ALA A 487 -41.92 -8.35 2.42
N ARG A 488 -42.65 -8.33 1.30
CA ARG A 488 -44.01 -8.86 1.16
C ARG A 488 -44.04 -10.40 1.08
N GLY A 489 -42.95 -11.01 0.65
CA GLY A 489 -42.86 -12.45 0.40
C GLY A 489 -43.48 -12.89 -0.93
N GLY A 490 -43.60 -11.98 -1.92
CA GLY A 490 -44.09 -12.31 -3.27
C GLY A 490 -45.14 -11.35 -3.82
N CYS A 491 -46.06 -11.89 -4.62
CA CYS A 491 -47.09 -11.13 -5.32
C CYS A 491 -48.08 -10.46 -4.35
N GLY A 492 -48.31 -9.16 -4.53
CA GLY A 492 -49.19 -8.38 -3.66
C GLY A 492 -50.67 -8.67 -3.87
N THR A 493 -51.04 -9.00 -5.10
CA THR A 493 -52.40 -9.45 -5.42
C THR A 493 -52.72 -10.79 -4.73
N CYS A 494 -51.79 -11.74 -4.75
CA CYS A 494 -51.94 -13.02 -4.06
C CYS A 494 -52.01 -12.82 -2.53
N GLU A 495 -51.12 -12.02 -1.95
CA GLU A 495 -51.13 -11.71 -0.52
C GLU A 495 -52.48 -11.07 -0.10
N ARG A 496 -52.97 -10.09 -0.86
CA ARG A 496 -54.24 -9.43 -0.56
C ARG A 496 -55.43 -10.38 -0.68
N ALA A 497 -55.43 -11.26 -1.68
CA ALA A 497 -56.44 -12.30 -1.81
C ALA A 497 -56.42 -13.27 -0.61
N SER A 498 -55.24 -13.69 -0.15
CA SER A 498 -55.08 -14.52 1.05
C SER A 498 -55.53 -13.79 2.32
N LEU A 499 -55.22 -12.50 2.47
CA LEU A 499 -55.66 -11.68 3.62
C LEU A 499 -57.18 -11.50 3.64
N LEU A 500 -57.80 -11.22 2.49
CA LEU A 500 -59.26 -11.12 2.37
C LEU A 500 -59.95 -12.45 2.71
N ALA A 501 -59.36 -13.58 2.30
CA ALA A 501 -59.86 -14.90 2.68
C ALA A 501 -59.73 -15.17 4.20
N ALA A 502 -58.67 -14.68 4.84
CA ALA A 502 -58.43 -14.89 6.27
C ALA A 502 -59.24 -13.97 7.20
N SER A 503 -59.50 -12.72 6.80
CA SER A 503 -60.05 -11.68 7.68
C SER A 503 -61.49 -11.23 7.36
N LYS A 504 -62.08 -11.77 6.27
CA LYS A 504 -63.43 -11.44 5.76
C LYS A 504 -63.56 -9.96 5.35
N SER A 505 -64.29 -9.68 4.28
CA SER A 505 -64.39 -8.31 3.74
C SER A 505 -65.18 -7.35 4.64
N LEU A 506 -65.09 -6.05 4.39
CA LEU A 506 -65.83 -5.01 5.11
C LEU A 506 -67.34 -5.23 5.02
N VAL A 507 -67.83 -5.70 3.88
CA VAL A 507 -69.23 -6.07 3.67
C VAL A 507 -69.65 -7.22 4.58
N GLN A 508 -68.76 -8.19 4.81
CA GLN A 508 -69.03 -9.35 5.65
C GLN A 508 -68.98 -9.03 7.15
N THR A 509 -68.11 -8.11 7.57
CA THR A 509 -67.89 -7.79 8.98
C THR A 509 -68.70 -6.58 9.47
N HIS A 510 -68.95 -5.60 8.59
CA HIS A 510 -69.61 -4.33 8.90
C HIS A 510 -70.60 -3.92 7.78
N PRO A 511 -71.69 -4.68 7.55
CA PRO A 511 -72.62 -4.46 6.44
C PRO A 511 -73.28 -3.06 6.47
N LEU A 512 -73.70 -2.58 7.65
CA LEU A 512 -74.28 -1.23 7.82
C LEU A 512 -73.29 -0.12 7.48
N LEU A 513 -71.99 -0.37 7.67
CA LEU A 513 -70.97 0.60 7.29
C LEU A 513 -70.73 0.58 5.78
N ALA A 514 -70.76 -0.60 5.15
CA ALA A 514 -70.64 -0.74 3.70
C ALA A 514 -71.78 -0.06 2.94
N GLU A 515 -72.98 0.02 3.51
CA GLU A 515 -74.11 0.80 2.94
C GLU A 515 -73.80 2.29 2.83
N HIS A 516 -72.99 2.83 3.75
CA HIS A 516 -72.55 4.23 3.73
C HIS A 516 -71.40 4.50 2.75
N TRP A 517 -70.99 3.52 1.94
CA TRP A 517 -69.91 3.68 0.97
C TRP A 517 -70.36 4.52 -0.24
N ASP A 518 -69.68 5.64 -0.49
CA ASP A 518 -70.00 6.47 -1.66
C ASP A 518 -69.39 5.87 -2.93
N ARG A 519 -70.17 5.05 -3.63
CA ARG A 519 -69.77 4.42 -4.91
C ARG A 519 -69.43 5.45 -6.00
N GLY A 520 -70.08 6.62 -6.01
CA GLY A 520 -69.82 7.66 -7.00
C GLY A 520 -68.45 8.29 -6.80
N SER A 521 -68.13 8.65 -5.55
CA SER A 521 -66.87 9.34 -5.21
C SER A 521 -65.67 8.39 -5.05
N ASN A 522 -65.88 7.09 -4.80
CA ASN A 522 -64.81 6.10 -4.66
C ASN A 522 -64.43 5.38 -5.96
N GLY A 523 -65.12 5.66 -7.07
CA GLY A 523 -64.81 5.10 -8.38
C GLY A 523 -64.89 3.57 -8.40
N ARG A 524 -63.81 2.90 -8.83
CA ARG A 524 -63.77 1.43 -8.92
C ARG A 524 -63.59 0.70 -7.58
N ARG A 525 -63.39 1.43 -6.48
CA ARG A 525 -63.15 0.82 -5.16
C ARG A 525 -64.47 0.35 -4.56
N ALA A 526 -64.60 -0.94 -4.33
CA ALA A 526 -65.78 -1.54 -3.74
C ALA A 526 -65.51 -1.91 -2.27
N PRO A 527 -66.51 -1.81 -1.37
CA PRO A 527 -66.31 -2.17 0.04
C PRO A 527 -65.90 -3.64 0.24
N GLU A 528 -66.18 -4.53 -0.72
CA GLU A 528 -65.76 -5.93 -0.74
C GLU A 528 -64.24 -6.09 -0.83
N ASP A 529 -63.53 -5.09 -1.37
CA ASP A 529 -62.08 -5.13 -1.59
C ASP A 529 -61.28 -4.76 -0.33
N PHE A 530 -61.94 -4.34 0.76
CA PHE A 530 -61.31 -3.81 1.96
C PHE A 530 -61.72 -4.57 3.22
N THR A 531 -60.90 -4.49 4.26
CA THR A 531 -61.22 -5.00 5.60
C THR A 531 -61.51 -3.84 6.56
N ALA A 532 -62.10 -4.13 7.72
CA ALA A 532 -62.39 -3.11 8.74
C ALA A 532 -61.13 -2.47 9.36
N GLU A 533 -59.94 -3.04 9.13
CA GLU A 533 -58.67 -2.55 9.66
C GLU A 533 -57.87 -1.72 8.65
N ASP A 534 -58.33 -1.66 7.39
CA ASP A 534 -57.66 -0.90 6.34
C ASP A 534 -57.57 0.58 6.70
N ARG A 535 -56.37 1.17 6.57
CA ARG A 535 -56.10 2.58 6.90
C ARG A 535 -56.34 3.54 5.74
N VAL A 536 -57.07 3.09 4.73
CA VAL A 536 -57.36 3.85 3.50
C VAL A 536 -58.48 4.84 3.76
N ALA A 537 -58.29 6.10 3.35
CA ALA A 537 -59.34 7.11 3.38
C ALA A 537 -60.23 7.01 2.14
N VAL A 538 -61.52 6.80 2.36
CA VAL A 538 -62.55 6.67 1.33
C VAL A 538 -63.69 7.64 1.62
N TRP A 539 -64.51 7.91 0.61
CA TRP A 539 -65.70 8.73 0.73
C TRP A 539 -66.85 7.92 1.30
N TRP A 540 -67.47 8.48 2.34
CA TRP A 540 -68.67 7.97 2.97
C TRP A 540 -69.82 8.93 2.72
N LEU A 541 -71.01 8.39 2.46
CA LEU A 541 -72.25 9.13 2.36
C LEU A 541 -73.20 8.60 3.43
N CYS A 542 -73.47 9.40 4.46
CA CYS A 542 -74.46 9.00 5.47
C CYS A 542 -75.90 9.24 5.00
N GLU A 543 -76.87 8.64 5.70
CA GLU A 543 -78.32 8.79 5.41
C GLU A 543 -78.80 10.25 5.37
N ASN A 544 -78.14 11.15 6.12
CA ASN A 544 -78.44 12.58 6.12
C ASN A 544 -77.79 13.35 4.95
N GLY A 545 -77.22 12.64 3.97
CA GLY A 545 -76.63 13.23 2.76
C GLY A 545 -75.22 13.83 2.93
N HIS A 546 -74.56 13.60 4.06
CA HIS A 546 -73.21 14.14 4.28
C HIS A 546 -72.13 13.28 3.64
N GLY A 547 -71.48 13.82 2.60
CA GLY A 547 -70.21 13.31 2.07
C GLY A 547 -69.03 13.67 2.97
N VAL A 548 -68.33 12.66 3.51
CA VAL A 548 -67.12 12.82 4.32
C VAL A 548 -66.03 11.86 3.86
N LYS A 549 -64.78 12.34 3.76
CA LYS A 549 -63.62 11.51 3.42
C LYS A 549 -62.91 11.10 4.70
N GLU A 550 -63.02 9.84 5.09
CA GLU A 550 -62.50 9.32 6.37
C GLU A 550 -61.87 7.94 6.18
N ARG A 551 -60.94 7.58 7.09
CA ARG A 551 -60.30 6.26 7.08
C ARG A 551 -61.28 5.15 7.45
N ILE A 552 -61.17 4.00 6.78
CA ILE A 552 -62.02 2.82 7.04
C ILE A 552 -61.89 2.35 8.48
N ASP A 553 -60.67 2.16 8.99
CA ASP A 553 -60.45 1.72 10.37
C ASP A 553 -61.01 2.68 11.44
N PHE A 554 -60.93 3.98 11.19
CA PHE A 554 -61.51 4.99 12.07
C PHE A 554 -63.04 4.96 12.06
N ARG A 555 -63.62 4.79 10.88
CA ARG A 555 -65.06 4.77 10.66
C ARG A 555 -65.70 3.49 11.22
N ALA A 556 -65.04 2.35 11.04
CA ALA A 556 -65.44 1.07 11.61
C ALA A 556 -65.53 1.11 13.14
N ARG A 557 -64.65 1.87 13.81
CA ARG A 557 -64.68 2.03 15.28
C ARG A 557 -65.76 2.99 15.80
N ARG A 558 -66.05 4.08 15.08
CA ARG A 558 -66.93 5.15 15.57
C ARG A 558 -68.39 5.01 15.14
N ASN A 559 -68.64 4.35 14.02
CA ASN A 559 -69.96 4.11 13.44
C ASN A 559 -70.88 5.36 13.39
N ALA A 560 -70.33 6.57 13.21
CA ALA A 560 -71.10 7.82 13.25
C ALA A 560 -70.54 8.89 12.30
N CYS A 561 -71.42 9.73 11.74
CA CYS A 561 -71.04 10.83 10.86
C CYS A 561 -70.48 12.04 11.63
N SER A 562 -69.22 12.40 11.36
CA SER A 562 -68.54 13.55 11.97
C SER A 562 -69.26 14.88 11.80
N LYS A 563 -69.96 15.10 10.67
CA LYS A 563 -70.74 16.31 10.41
C LYS A 563 -72.06 16.38 11.19
N CYS A 564 -72.69 15.24 11.50
CA CYS A 564 -73.93 15.22 12.28
C CYS A 564 -73.69 15.58 13.77
N VAL A 565 -72.52 15.21 14.31
CA VAL A 565 -72.19 15.41 15.74
C VAL A 565 -71.91 16.89 16.10
N ALA A 566 -71.53 17.72 15.12
CA ALA A 566 -71.03 19.08 15.36
C ALA A 566 -72.10 20.21 15.31
N ARG A 567 -73.37 19.93 14.97
CA ARG A 567 -74.36 20.98 14.65
C ARG A 567 -75.70 20.91 15.40
N THR A 568 -75.89 19.95 16.29
CA THR A 568 -77.15 19.78 17.04
C THR A 568 -76.84 19.54 18.52
N VAL A 569 -77.51 20.24 19.43
CA VAL A 569 -77.38 20.05 20.88
C VAL A 569 -78.01 18.71 21.27
N PHE A 570 -77.20 17.82 21.83
CA PHE A 570 -77.62 16.58 22.48
C PHE A 570 -77.27 16.67 23.97
N PRO A 571 -78.26 16.92 24.86
CA PRO A 571 -78.03 16.97 26.30
C PRO A 571 -77.34 15.68 26.80
N GLY A 572 -76.26 15.84 27.58
CA GLY A 572 -75.42 14.75 28.08
C GLY A 572 -74.31 14.27 27.15
N VAL A 573 -74.19 14.83 25.93
CA VAL A 573 -73.17 14.43 24.95
C VAL A 573 -72.28 15.59 24.52
N ASN A 574 -72.87 16.69 24.06
CA ASN A 574 -72.11 17.83 23.51
C ASN A 574 -72.56 19.20 24.06
N ASP A 575 -73.36 19.23 25.12
CA ASP A 575 -73.74 20.47 25.80
C ASP A 575 -72.60 21.03 26.69
N VAL A 576 -72.65 22.33 27.00
CA VAL A 576 -71.62 23.04 27.78
C VAL A 576 -71.56 22.55 29.23
N ALA A 577 -72.68 22.14 29.82
CA ALA A 577 -72.67 21.60 31.19
C ALA A 577 -71.88 20.28 31.27
N THR A 578 -72.03 19.41 30.26
CA THR A 578 -71.30 18.13 30.17
C THR A 578 -69.84 18.32 29.77
N THR A 579 -69.57 19.14 28.75
CA THR A 579 -68.23 19.29 28.18
C THR A 579 -67.33 20.27 28.95
N HIS A 580 -67.90 21.28 29.61
CA HIS A 580 -67.17 22.34 30.33
C HIS A 580 -67.81 22.62 31.71
N PRO A 581 -67.86 21.63 32.62
CA PRO A 581 -68.59 21.74 33.89
C PRO A 581 -68.07 22.88 34.79
N ALA A 582 -66.77 23.16 34.75
CA ALA A 582 -66.17 24.26 35.51
C ALA A 582 -66.69 25.63 35.03
N LEU A 583 -66.81 25.84 33.71
CA LEU A 583 -67.32 27.10 33.16
C LEU A 583 -68.82 27.27 33.40
N ALA A 584 -69.59 26.18 33.34
CA ALA A 584 -71.03 26.19 33.64
C ALA A 584 -71.33 26.77 35.04
N THR A 585 -70.39 26.67 35.99
CA THR A 585 -70.52 27.26 37.32
C THR A 585 -70.58 28.79 37.38
N GLU A 586 -70.10 29.45 36.33
CA GLU A 586 -70.07 30.91 36.17
C GLU A 586 -71.04 31.40 35.07
N TRP A 587 -71.98 30.56 34.65
CA TRP A 587 -73.04 30.97 33.73
C TRP A 587 -73.85 32.13 34.32
N HIS A 588 -74.19 33.13 33.51
CA HIS A 588 -75.01 34.22 34.00
C HIS A 588 -76.44 33.72 34.31
N PRO A 589 -77.02 33.98 35.50
CA PRO A 589 -78.24 33.26 35.89
C PRO A 589 -79.49 33.57 35.07
N TRP A 590 -79.56 34.72 34.38
CA TRP A 590 -80.73 35.10 33.56
C TRP A 590 -80.45 35.86 32.24
N LYS A 591 -79.20 36.26 31.93
CA LYS A 591 -78.91 37.06 30.71
C LYS A 591 -78.80 36.21 29.44
N ASN A 592 -78.56 34.91 29.58
CA ASN A 592 -78.61 33.98 28.46
C ASN A 592 -80.06 33.52 28.30
N THR A 593 -80.85 34.32 27.58
CA THR A 593 -82.29 34.18 27.31
C THR A 593 -82.77 32.72 27.22
N ASN A 594 -83.15 32.14 28.36
CA ASN A 594 -83.62 30.75 28.55
C ASN A 594 -82.72 29.60 28.03
N ALA A 595 -81.44 29.86 27.76
CA ALA A 595 -80.48 28.81 27.41
C ALA A 595 -79.55 28.55 28.61
N GLY A 596 -79.83 27.46 29.34
CA GLY A 596 -78.90 26.93 30.33
C GLY A 596 -77.66 26.31 29.65
N PRO A 597 -76.56 26.13 30.39
CA PRO A 597 -75.36 25.47 29.86
C PRO A 597 -75.64 24.04 29.36
N GLU A 598 -76.64 23.36 29.90
CA GLU A 598 -77.09 22.02 29.49
C GLU A 598 -77.91 21.99 28.18
N HIS A 599 -78.26 23.16 27.66
CA HIS A 599 -79.00 23.34 26.40
C HIS A 599 -78.21 24.13 25.35
N SER A 600 -76.92 24.35 25.59
CA SER A 600 -76.03 25.13 24.73
C SER A 600 -74.84 24.29 24.31
N VAL A 601 -74.36 24.40 23.07
CA VAL A 601 -73.09 23.76 22.61
C VAL A 601 -71.93 24.74 22.71
N ALA A 602 -70.72 24.23 22.91
CA ALA A 602 -69.48 25.03 22.90
C ALA A 602 -69.07 25.39 21.46
N ASP A 603 -69.86 26.25 20.82
CA ASP A 603 -69.59 26.78 19.49
C ASP A 603 -69.06 28.23 19.55
N ALA A 604 -69.09 28.94 18.41
CA ALA A 604 -68.64 30.33 18.31
C ALA A 604 -69.65 31.34 18.90
N THR A 605 -70.73 30.90 19.54
CA THR A 605 -71.75 31.79 20.12
C THR A 605 -71.24 32.38 21.44
N PRO A 606 -71.26 33.72 21.60
CA PRO A 606 -70.81 34.36 22.83
C PRO A 606 -71.93 34.37 23.89
N PHE A 607 -71.65 33.82 25.06
CA PHE A 607 -72.59 33.76 26.20
C PHE A 607 -72.22 34.81 27.26
N HIS A 608 -73.21 35.22 28.05
CA HIS A 608 -73.01 36.06 29.22
C HIS A 608 -72.58 35.22 30.42
N TRP A 609 -71.60 35.70 31.15
CA TRP A 609 -71.06 35.01 32.31
C TRP A 609 -70.94 35.94 33.50
N ARG A 610 -70.97 35.38 34.71
CA ARG A 610 -70.78 36.11 35.96
C ARG A 610 -69.83 35.34 36.88
N CYS A 611 -68.66 35.92 37.14
CA CYS A 611 -67.67 35.26 37.99
C CYS A 611 -68.15 35.12 39.43
N ARG A 612 -67.64 34.11 40.15
CA ARG A 612 -68.09 33.82 41.53
C ARG A 612 -67.47 34.74 42.58
N VAL A 613 -66.22 35.15 42.38
CA VAL A 613 -65.43 35.93 43.36
C VAL A 613 -65.86 37.40 43.38
N ALA A 614 -65.67 38.11 42.27
CA ALA A 614 -65.87 39.56 42.19
C ALA A 614 -67.17 39.98 41.44
N ARG A 615 -67.99 39.01 41.01
CA ARG A 615 -69.25 39.21 40.27
C ARG A 615 -69.14 40.03 38.97
N HIS A 616 -67.96 40.10 38.36
CA HIS A 616 -67.78 40.68 37.03
C HIS A 616 -68.67 39.99 36.00
N GLU A 617 -69.35 40.78 35.18
CA GLU A 617 -70.23 40.32 34.11
C GLU A 617 -69.60 40.62 32.74
N ILE A 618 -69.37 39.59 31.94
CA ILE A 618 -68.68 39.69 30.63
C ILE A 618 -69.38 38.76 29.64
N GLN A 619 -69.41 39.17 28.38
CA GLN A 619 -69.85 38.33 27.28
C GLN A 619 -68.65 37.78 26.50
N GLN A 620 -68.51 36.45 26.42
CA GLN A 620 -67.40 35.75 25.75
C GLN A 620 -67.87 34.39 25.21
N THR A 621 -67.19 33.85 24.20
CA THR A 621 -67.38 32.46 23.78
C THR A 621 -66.83 31.48 24.82
N VAL A 622 -67.28 30.22 24.79
CA VAL A 622 -66.78 29.17 25.69
C VAL A 622 -65.27 29.01 25.55
N SER A 623 -64.74 28.94 24.31
CA SER A 623 -63.31 28.76 24.04
C SER A 623 -62.44 29.94 24.48
N GLU A 624 -62.92 31.19 24.36
CA GLU A 624 -62.18 32.36 24.87
C GLU A 624 -62.07 32.35 26.39
N ARG A 625 -63.17 31.96 27.04
CA ARG A 625 -63.25 31.93 28.50
C ARG A 625 -62.45 30.78 29.10
N GLU A 626 -62.41 29.66 28.40
CA GLU A 626 -61.52 28.55 28.72
C GLU A 626 -60.05 28.98 28.65
N ARG A 627 -59.65 29.66 27.57
CA ARG A 627 -58.28 30.18 27.41
C ARG A 627 -57.90 31.17 28.51
N ALA A 628 -58.84 31.99 28.96
CA ALA A 628 -58.63 32.92 30.08
C ALA A 628 -58.56 32.23 31.46
N GLY A 629 -58.91 30.95 31.54
CA GLY A 629 -59.01 30.21 32.80
C GLY A 629 -60.23 30.61 33.65
N GLY A 630 -61.26 31.21 33.05
CA GLY A 630 -62.39 31.83 33.75
C GLY A 630 -62.47 33.33 33.49
N CYS A 631 -62.83 34.13 34.50
CA CYS A 631 -63.01 35.58 34.34
C CYS A 631 -61.68 36.31 34.07
N PRO A 632 -61.49 36.96 32.90
CA PRO A 632 -60.25 37.66 32.57
C PRO A 632 -59.98 38.90 33.45
N ILE A 633 -61.00 39.48 34.08
CA ILE A 633 -60.86 40.65 34.97
C ILE A 633 -60.36 40.23 36.35
N CYS A 634 -60.64 39.00 36.80
CA CYS A 634 -60.12 38.52 38.08
C CYS A 634 -58.61 38.28 38.00
N PRO A 635 -57.85 38.54 39.09
CA PRO A 635 -56.48 38.06 39.22
C PRO A 635 -56.40 36.56 38.95
N VAL A 636 -55.31 36.08 38.34
CA VAL A 636 -55.17 34.67 37.90
C VAL A 636 -55.43 33.67 39.05
N ALA A 637 -55.01 34.01 40.28
CA ALA A 637 -55.24 33.20 41.47
C ALA A 637 -56.72 33.03 41.86
N ASP A 638 -57.57 33.97 41.47
CA ASP A 638 -59.00 34.02 41.79
C ASP A 638 -59.90 33.54 40.63
N ARG A 639 -59.29 33.06 39.53
CA ARG A 639 -60.01 32.48 38.40
C ARG A 639 -60.37 31.01 38.68
N LEU A 640 -61.22 30.42 37.83
CA LEU A 640 -61.72 29.06 38.03
C LEU A 640 -60.55 28.05 38.01
N PRO A 641 -60.23 27.39 39.14
CA PRO A 641 -59.15 26.41 39.20
C PRO A 641 -59.52 25.16 38.38
N GLY A 642 -58.57 24.65 37.59
CA GLY A 642 -58.75 23.42 36.79
C GLY A 642 -59.09 23.65 35.31
N ILE A 643 -59.13 24.90 34.84
CA ILE A 643 -59.15 25.24 33.42
C ILE A 643 -57.73 25.64 33.02
N ALA A 644 -57.05 24.83 32.22
CA ALA A 644 -55.64 25.03 31.89
C ALA A 644 -55.42 26.38 31.19
N THR A 645 -54.80 27.34 31.89
CA THR A 645 -54.33 28.57 31.27
C THR A 645 -53.03 28.26 30.55
N THR A 646 -52.99 28.51 29.24
CA THR A 646 -51.76 28.40 28.44
C THR A 646 -50.89 29.61 28.75
N SER A 647 -50.14 29.53 29.85
CA SER A 647 -49.09 30.50 30.19
C SER A 647 -47.94 30.35 29.20
N THR A 648 -47.84 31.29 28.26
CA THR A 648 -46.60 31.57 27.53
C THR A 648 -45.59 32.18 28.51
N GLU A 649 -44.73 31.34 29.08
CA GLU A 649 -43.46 31.77 29.68
C GLU A 649 -42.29 31.04 29.02
N GLY A 650 -41.30 31.84 28.62
CA GLY A 650 -39.90 31.56 28.93
C GLY A 650 -39.25 30.35 28.26
N LEU A 651 -38.69 30.59 27.09
CA LEU A 651 -37.46 29.92 26.66
C LEU A 651 -36.34 30.18 27.69
N VAL A 652 -36.00 29.19 28.50
CA VAL A 652 -34.62 29.00 28.97
C VAL A 652 -34.32 27.51 28.96
N ALA A 653 -33.35 27.15 28.12
CA ALA A 653 -32.75 25.83 28.06
C ALA A 653 -31.70 25.69 29.17
N GLU A 654 -31.73 24.58 29.92
CA GLU A 654 -30.52 24.00 30.51
C GLU A 654 -30.60 22.47 30.51
N GLY A 655 -29.62 21.85 29.83
CA GLY A 655 -28.74 20.82 30.38
C GLY A 655 -29.31 19.45 30.79
N PRO A 656 -28.85 18.34 30.17
CA PRO A 656 -29.22 16.98 30.56
C PRO A 656 -28.28 16.39 31.63
N LEU A 657 -28.79 15.37 32.34
CA LEU A 657 -28.15 14.18 32.98
C LEU A 657 -29.00 13.84 34.23
N ALA A 658 -29.44 12.62 34.52
CA ALA A 658 -28.99 11.28 34.16
C ALA A 658 -30.16 10.28 34.36
N VAL A 659 -30.16 9.15 33.64
CA VAL A 659 -29.85 7.79 34.14
C VAL A 659 -29.45 6.94 32.93
#